data_AF-A0A3D3MRB5-F1
#
_entry.id   AF-A0A3D3MRB5-F1
#
_cell.length_a   1.000
_cell.length_b   1.000
_cell.length_c   1.000
_cell.angle_alpha   90.00
_cell.angle_beta   90.00
_cell.angle_gamma   90.00
#
_symmetry.space_group_name_H-M   'P 1'
#
loop_
_entity.id
_entity.type
_entity.pdbx_description
1 polymer ?
#
loop_
_entity_poly.entity_id
_entity_poly.type
_entity_poly.pdbx_seq_one_letter_code
_entity_poly.pdbx_strand_id
1 'polypeptide(L)'
;MIKDIMNHNADAVAGQKELEVLRKYFPQCFHADGEFDIEAFKAALPEGTTITDETSGFNWLGKNYARMLTNMDTTTLIRPDEEHNAKPENKDSQNVYISGDNLDALQHLVKSYSGKVKVIYIDPPYNTGSDGFVYNDKFNFTAEELAKRLDVSPERAERILSMTRRGSASHAAWLTFMLPRLSFARDLLTDDGVIFISIDDNEQANLKRLCDEVFGEENMVGQVIWKNVTDNNPTQITSEHEYILCYSKDKQQIAAVWKSKVSDIKDILIEKGKELTSKYNGRNLQQIWKKWFKEHKSQLGPLDRYKYIDDGGVYTGSQSVHNPGKNGYHYDIIHPVTKKVCKEPLMGYRFPEESMRKMIDDGRILFGEDETKLVEIKVYASEYQDKFSSVFEYDGRTAANELRVLFPEHKQIFKNPKPTFLIEHILSFMDVGDSYVVDFFGGSSTTAHTVLELNFRDNGNRKYILVQLPEPCKPDSEAAKAGYKTIDEIGMERIKRAAKKIKAGNPLFAGDLGFKHYTLEEPKEDALLLMEKFDPISNNITTLNVDDFGIETVLRTWLVADGYGLTDDAEEVMLGNYKSYWKDDHLYMINPDHDFDESSIAALMDKYNGEPFSPHNIVIFGYSFGFTHREELQKNLRTLKEGNKTLTVNIDVRY
;
A
#
# COMPACT_ATOMS: atom_id res chain seq x y z
N MET A 1 -21.07 -18.10 1.79
CA MET A 1 -19.92 -17.37 1.27
C MET A 1 -20.06 -17.13 -0.22
N ILE A 2 -19.76 -18.08 -1.10
CA ILE A 2 -19.70 -17.80 -2.54
C ILE A 2 -21.08 -17.69 -3.15
N LYS A 3 -22.04 -18.54 -2.72
CA LYS A 3 -23.42 -18.40 -3.19
C LYS A 3 -24.01 -17.06 -2.76
N ASP A 4 -23.73 -16.64 -1.53
CA ASP A 4 -24.19 -15.36 -0.99
C ASP A 4 -23.57 -14.19 -1.78
N ILE A 5 -22.28 -14.26 -2.10
CA ILE A 5 -21.57 -13.29 -2.95
C ILE A 5 -22.14 -13.26 -4.37
N MET A 6 -22.42 -14.42 -4.97
CA MET A 6 -23.03 -14.50 -6.31
C MET A 6 -24.40 -13.84 -6.33
N ASN A 7 -25.22 -14.05 -5.29
CA ASN A 7 -26.51 -13.38 -5.14
C ASN A 7 -26.35 -11.86 -4.99
N HIS A 8 -25.43 -11.41 -4.12
CA HIS A 8 -25.12 -9.98 -3.96
C HIS A 8 -24.65 -9.34 -5.28
N ASN A 9 -23.73 -10.00 -5.98
CA ASN A 9 -23.20 -9.55 -7.26
C ASN A 9 -24.24 -9.56 -8.40
N ALA A 10 -25.31 -10.37 -8.28
CA ALA A 10 -26.40 -10.38 -9.26
C ALA A 10 -27.16 -9.04 -9.28
N ASP A 11 -27.23 -8.36 -8.14
CA ASP A 11 -27.95 -7.10 -7.97
C ASP A 11 -27.02 -5.86 -8.02
N ALA A 12 -25.71 -6.05 -8.17
CA ALA A 12 -24.75 -4.95 -8.19
C ALA A 12 -24.97 -3.99 -9.36
N VAL A 13 -25.16 -2.70 -9.03
CA VAL A 13 -25.32 -1.59 -9.99
C VAL A 13 -24.30 -0.48 -9.74
N ALA A 14 -24.03 0.33 -10.76
CA ALA A 14 -23.13 1.48 -10.63
C ALA A 14 -23.76 2.55 -9.71
N GLY A 15 -22.98 3.12 -8.78
CA GLY A 15 -23.44 4.19 -7.90
C GLY A 15 -24.23 3.76 -6.65
N GLN A 16 -24.38 2.45 -6.42
CA GLN A 16 -25.15 1.91 -5.29
C GLN A 16 -24.55 2.29 -3.93
N LYS A 17 -23.24 2.10 -3.74
CA LYS A 17 -22.52 2.45 -2.51
C LYS A 17 -22.72 3.92 -2.14
N GLU A 18 -22.68 4.83 -3.11
CA GLU A 18 -22.90 6.25 -2.92
C GLU A 18 -24.33 6.56 -2.47
N LEU A 19 -25.33 5.90 -3.06
CA LEU A 19 -26.73 6.03 -2.63
C LEU A 19 -26.96 5.50 -1.23
N GLU A 20 -26.35 4.37 -0.86
CA GLU A 20 -26.43 3.79 0.48
C GLU A 20 -25.81 4.71 1.53
N VAL A 21 -24.66 5.32 1.23
CA VAL A 21 -24.01 6.32 2.09
C VAL A 21 -24.89 7.56 2.24
N LEU A 22 -25.42 8.10 1.14
CA LEU A 22 -26.33 9.25 1.19
C LEU A 22 -27.56 8.93 2.04
N ARG A 23 -28.17 7.76 1.85
CA ARG A 23 -29.34 7.34 2.63
C ARG A 23 -29.03 7.16 4.11
N LYS A 24 -27.85 6.63 4.44
CA LYS A 24 -27.42 6.40 5.83
C LYS A 24 -27.17 7.71 6.59
N TYR A 25 -26.52 8.69 5.97
CA TYR A 25 -26.10 9.92 6.66
C TYR A 25 -27.00 11.13 6.39
N PHE A 26 -27.80 11.10 5.33
CA PHE A 26 -28.71 12.18 4.95
C PHE A 26 -30.13 11.64 4.66
N PRO A 27 -30.75 10.89 5.59
CA PRO A 27 -32.06 10.28 5.36
C PRO A 27 -33.17 11.30 5.07
N GLN A 28 -33.04 12.55 5.56
CA GLN A 28 -33.97 13.64 5.29
C GLN A 28 -34.00 14.09 3.81
N CYS A 29 -33.01 13.68 3.01
CA CYS A 29 -32.92 14.01 1.58
C CYS A 29 -33.58 12.94 0.71
N PHE A 30 -34.37 12.02 1.29
CA PHE A 30 -35.07 10.98 0.55
C PHE A 30 -36.57 11.04 0.81
N HIS A 31 -37.36 10.96 -0.27
CA HIS A 31 -38.81 10.85 -0.19
C HIS A 31 -39.23 9.41 0.17
N ALA A 32 -40.51 9.22 0.50
CA ALA A 32 -41.05 7.93 0.93
C ALA A 32 -40.99 6.83 -0.15
N ASP A 33 -40.94 7.23 -1.43
CA ASP A 33 -40.74 6.37 -2.60
C ASP A 33 -39.26 6.08 -2.90
N GLY A 34 -38.33 6.73 -2.18
CA GLY A 34 -36.90 6.53 -2.30
C GLY A 34 -36.19 7.49 -3.26
N GLU A 35 -36.88 8.45 -3.87
CA GLU A 35 -36.24 9.49 -4.69
C GLU A 35 -35.36 10.41 -3.84
N PHE A 36 -34.19 10.79 -4.38
CA PHE A 36 -33.23 11.69 -3.72
C PHE A 36 -33.57 13.15 -4.03
N ASP A 37 -33.85 13.93 -2.99
CA ASP A 37 -34.12 15.36 -3.05
C ASP A 37 -32.80 16.15 -2.93
N ILE A 38 -32.30 16.60 -4.09
CA ILE A 38 -31.07 17.41 -4.17
C ILE A 38 -31.23 18.78 -3.49
N GLU A 39 -32.42 19.37 -3.48
CA GLU A 39 -32.65 20.69 -2.88
C GLU A 39 -32.65 20.60 -1.36
N ALA A 40 -33.22 19.52 -0.79
CA ALA A 40 -33.09 19.21 0.63
C ALA A 40 -31.62 19.01 1.04
N PHE A 41 -30.82 18.35 0.20
CA PHE A 41 -29.39 18.19 0.45
C PHE A 41 -28.64 19.53 0.46
N LYS A 42 -28.89 20.38 -0.54
CA LYS A 42 -28.31 21.74 -0.59
C LYS A 42 -28.68 22.57 0.63
N ALA A 43 -29.94 22.50 1.07
CA ALA A 43 -30.43 23.22 2.24
C ALA A 43 -29.82 22.74 3.57
N ALA A 44 -29.33 21.50 3.63
CA ALA A 44 -28.67 20.95 4.82
C ALA A 44 -27.20 21.39 4.96
N LEU A 45 -26.58 21.97 3.92
CA LEU A 45 -25.20 22.43 3.95
C LEU A 45 -25.05 23.74 4.75
N PRO A 46 -23.91 23.99 5.41
CA PRO A 46 -23.66 25.23 6.14
C PRO A 46 -23.83 26.49 5.27
N GLU A 47 -24.34 27.58 5.87
CA GLU A 47 -24.44 28.88 5.19
C GLU A 47 -23.08 29.33 4.65
N GLY A 48 -23.03 29.68 3.37
CA GLY A 48 -21.80 30.09 2.68
C GLY A 48 -21.04 28.96 1.97
N THR A 49 -21.55 27.73 1.98
CA THR A 49 -21.02 26.64 1.13
C THR A 49 -21.19 27.00 -0.34
N THR A 50 -20.08 27.19 -1.07
CA THR A 50 -20.12 27.42 -2.52
C THR A 50 -20.42 26.12 -3.26
N ILE A 51 -21.50 26.09 -4.03
CA ILE A 51 -21.82 25.00 -4.95
C ILE A 51 -21.46 25.46 -6.36
N THR A 52 -20.59 24.73 -7.04
CA THR A 52 -20.13 25.06 -8.39
C THR A 52 -20.83 24.20 -9.43
N ASP A 53 -21.30 24.80 -10.53
CA ASP A 53 -21.85 24.09 -11.69
C ASP A 53 -20.75 23.73 -12.74
N GLU A 54 -19.47 23.85 -12.39
CA GLU A 54 -18.34 23.54 -13.28
C GLU A 54 -18.16 22.02 -13.48
N THR A 55 -19.00 21.42 -14.32
CA THR A 55 -18.87 19.99 -14.68
C THR A 55 -17.91 19.81 -15.86
N SER A 56 -16.60 19.89 -15.64
CA SER A 56 -15.61 19.41 -16.64
C SER A 56 -15.45 17.88 -16.53
N GLY A 57 -16.50 17.14 -16.88
CA GLY A 57 -16.57 15.70 -16.64
C GLY A 57 -15.39 14.92 -17.24
N PHE A 58 -14.62 14.25 -16.38
CA PHE A 58 -13.69 13.19 -16.80
C PHE A 58 -14.51 11.94 -17.10
N ASN A 59 -14.65 11.58 -18.38
CA ASN A 59 -15.52 10.47 -18.79
C ASN A 59 -14.86 9.63 -19.88
N TRP A 60 -15.10 8.33 -19.86
CA TRP A 60 -14.61 7.36 -20.85
C TRP A 60 -15.60 6.19 -21.01
N LEU A 61 -15.42 5.42 -22.08
CA LEU A 61 -16.18 4.19 -22.29
C LEU A 61 -15.77 3.16 -21.22
N GLY A 62 -16.70 2.69 -20.39
CA GLY A 62 -16.42 1.73 -19.32
C GLY A 62 -16.36 2.33 -17.91
N LYS A 63 -16.52 3.66 -17.75
CA LYS A 63 -16.54 4.29 -16.42
C LYS A 63 -17.62 3.73 -15.48
N ASN A 64 -18.89 3.66 -15.92
CA ASN A 64 -19.97 3.09 -15.11
C ASN A 64 -19.72 1.60 -14.80
N TYR A 65 -19.13 0.87 -15.75
CA TYR A 65 -18.75 -0.51 -15.55
C TYR A 65 -17.71 -0.65 -14.44
N ALA A 66 -16.64 0.15 -14.49
CA ALA A 66 -15.63 0.19 -13.44
C ALA A 66 -16.21 0.55 -12.05
N ARG A 67 -17.20 1.47 -12.00
CA ARG A 67 -17.94 1.79 -10.75
C ARG A 67 -18.88 0.69 -10.29
N MET A 68 -19.39 -0.15 -11.20
CA MET A 68 -20.15 -1.34 -10.80
C MET A 68 -19.21 -2.37 -10.15
N LEU A 69 -18.00 -2.55 -10.69
CA LEU A 69 -17.01 -3.48 -10.13
C LEU A 69 -16.59 -3.13 -8.70
N THR A 70 -16.64 -1.86 -8.29
CA THR A 70 -16.38 -1.47 -6.89
C THR A 70 -17.46 -1.89 -5.90
N ASN A 71 -18.63 -2.31 -6.39
CA ASN A 71 -19.76 -2.77 -5.59
C ASN A 71 -19.91 -4.30 -5.60
N MET A 72 -19.08 -4.99 -6.38
CA MET A 72 -19.02 -6.44 -6.43
C MET A 72 -18.00 -6.96 -5.42
N ASP A 73 -18.28 -8.15 -4.87
CA ASP A 73 -17.34 -8.92 -4.06
C ASP A 73 -16.70 -10.03 -4.91
N THR A 74 -15.49 -10.45 -4.55
CA THR A 74 -14.77 -11.52 -5.27
C THR A 74 -15.38 -12.89 -4.99
N THR A 75 -15.43 -13.77 -5.99
CA THR A 75 -15.81 -15.18 -5.82
C THR A 75 -14.62 -16.08 -5.49
N THR A 76 -13.41 -15.52 -5.46
CA THR A 76 -12.19 -16.28 -5.16
C THR A 76 -12.08 -16.64 -3.69
N LEU A 77 -11.46 -17.79 -3.42
CA LEU A 77 -11.07 -18.24 -2.09
C LEU A 77 -9.58 -17.98 -1.83
N ILE A 78 -9.23 -17.83 -0.56
CA ILE A 78 -7.84 -17.61 -0.12
C ILE A 78 -7.26 -18.95 0.31
N ARG A 79 -6.42 -19.54 -0.55
CA ARG A 79 -5.77 -20.83 -0.29
C ARG A 79 -4.37 -20.62 0.29
N PRO A 80 -4.10 -21.01 1.55
CA PRO A 80 -2.75 -20.93 2.10
C PRO A 80 -1.80 -21.96 1.46
N ASP A 81 -0.55 -21.57 1.23
CA ASP A 81 0.54 -22.50 0.94
C ASP A 81 1.08 -23.07 2.25
N GLU A 82 0.45 -24.14 2.73
CA GLU A 82 0.73 -24.75 4.03
C GLU A 82 2.20 -25.19 4.17
N GLU A 83 2.80 -25.73 3.11
CA GLU A 83 4.20 -26.15 3.13
C GLU A 83 5.15 -24.95 3.28
N HIS A 84 4.90 -23.88 2.53
CA HIS A 84 5.67 -22.64 2.66
C HIS A 84 5.48 -22.00 4.02
N ASN A 85 4.23 -21.90 4.48
CA ASN A 85 3.86 -21.17 5.68
C ASN A 85 4.30 -21.91 6.96
N ALA A 86 4.40 -23.23 6.94
CA ALA A 86 4.89 -24.02 8.07
C ALA A 86 6.41 -23.91 8.31
N LYS A 87 7.18 -23.35 7.38
CA LYS A 87 8.64 -23.23 7.53
C LYS A 87 8.99 -22.35 8.74
N PRO A 88 10.05 -22.67 9.50
CA PRO A 88 10.44 -21.91 10.70
C PRO A 88 10.62 -20.41 10.45
N GLU A 89 11.13 -20.05 9.28
CA GLU A 89 11.33 -18.66 8.87
C GLU A 89 10.02 -17.92 8.54
N ASN A 90 8.92 -18.62 8.24
CA ASN A 90 7.68 -18.06 7.70
C ASN A 90 6.47 -18.16 8.65
N LYS A 91 6.45 -19.15 9.55
CA LYS A 91 5.28 -19.48 10.38
C LYS A 91 4.74 -18.29 11.21
N ASP A 92 5.64 -17.47 11.72
CA ASP A 92 5.33 -16.31 12.57
C ASP A 92 5.41 -14.98 11.79
N SER A 93 5.68 -15.04 10.48
CA SER A 93 5.85 -13.87 9.65
C SER A 93 4.58 -13.05 9.57
N GLN A 94 4.76 -11.73 9.65
CA GLN A 94 3.72 -10.72 9.45
C GLN A 94 3.70 -10.17 8.03
N ASN A 95 4.69 -10.53 7.21
CA ASN A 95 4.72 -10.24 5.79
C ASN A 95 3.87 -11.24 5.00
N VAL A 96 3.25 -10.76 3.93
CA VAL A 96 2.31 -11.52 3.11
C VAL A 96 2.65 -11.40 1.62
N TYR A 97 2.54 -12.52 0.90
CA TYR A 97 2.57 -12.59 -0.55
C TYR A 97 1.30 -13.28 -1.06
N ILE A 98 0.58 -12.65 -1.99
CA ILE A 98 -0.65 -13.17 -2.58
C ILE A 98 -0.43 -13.38 -4.08
N SER A 99 -0.57 -14.62 -4.54
CA SER A 99 -0.60 -14.99 -5.95
C SER A 99 -2.05 -14.97 -6.46
N GLY A 100 -2.41 -13.97 -7.27
CA GLY A 100 -3.78 -13.79 -7.75
C GLY A 100 -4.00 -12.47 -8.50
N ASP A 101 -5.20 -12.27 -9.04
CA ASP A 101 -5.57 -10.97 -9.59
C ASP A 101 -5.62 -9.94 -8.45
N ASN A 102 -5.05 -8.77 -8.70
CA ASN A 102 -4.97 -7.73 -7.70
C ASN A 102 -6.31 -7.08 -7.36
N LEU A 103 -7.31 -7.11 -8.25
CA LEU A 103 -8.66 -6.67 -7.92
C LEU A 103 -9.31 -7.60 -6.89
N ASP A 104 -9.22 -8.92 -7.11
CA ASP A 104 -9.71 -9.93 -6.17
C ASP A 104 -8.99 -9.84 -4.82
N ALA A 105 -7.66 -9.69 -4.85
CA ALA A 105 -6.87 -9.52 -3.63
C ALA A 105 -7.26 -8.25 -2.87
N LEU A 106 -7.45 -7.13 -3.55
CA LEU A 106 -7.88 -5.87 -2.92
C LEU A 106 -9.28 -6.02 -2.28
N GLN A 107 -10.20 -6.73 -2.93
CA GLN A 107 -11.54 -7.02 -2.38
C GLN A 107 -11.48 -7.86 -1.10
N HIS A 108 -10.59 -8.85 -1.04
CA HIS A 108 -10.31 -9.59 0.21
C HIS A 108 -9.66 -8.69 1.27
N LEU A 109 -8.64 -7.93 0.88
CA LEU A 109 -7.87 -7.10 1.80
C LEU A 109 -8.74 -6.02 2.47
N VAL A 110 -9.68 -5.39 1.77
CA VAL A 110 -10.54 -4.35 2.39
C VAL A 110 -11.40 -4.88 3.53
N LYS A 111 -11.68 -6.19 3.61
CA LYS A 111 -12.44 -6.79 4.72
C LYS A 111 -11.66 -6.76 6.04
N SER A 112 -10.33 -6.86 5.99
CA SER A 112 -9.46 -6.96 7.18
C SER A 112 -8.46 -5.82 7.36
N TYR A 113 -8.11 -5.12 6.28
CA TYR A 113 -7.03 -4.14 6.24
C TYR A 113 -7.50 -2.72 5.90
N SER A 114 -8.81 -2.48 5.80
CA SER A 114 -9.33 -1.13 5.63
C SER A 114 -8.87 -0.21 6.76
N GLY A 115 -8.31 0.95 6.42
CA GLY A 115 -7.78 1.89 7.41
C GLY A 115 -6.49 1.45 8.10
N LYS A 116 -5.77 0.42 7.63
CA LYS A 116 -4.57 -0.12 8.30
C LYS A 116 -3.27 0.05 7.50
N VAL A 117 -3.34 0.49 6.25
CA VAL A 117 -2.16 0.62 5.36
C VAL A 117 -1.58 2.02 5.40
N LYS A 118 -0.28 2.14 5.70
CA LYS A 118 0.38 3.44 5.81
C LYS A 118 0.90 3.95 4.47
N VAL A 119 1.51 3.06 3.69
CA VAL A 119 2.06 3.40 2.38
C VAL A 119 1.62 2.37 1.36
N ILE A 120 1.17 2.84 0.20
CA ILE A 120 1.02 2.02 -1.00
C ILE A 120 2.05 2.50 -2.01
N TYR A 121 2.82 1.59 -2.58
CA TYR A 121 3.62 1.85 -3.78
C TYR A 121 3.19 0.87 -4.86
N ILE A 122 2.91 1.38 -6.07
CA ILE A 122 2.58 0.53 -7.20
C ILE A 122 3.29 0.97 -8.47
N ASP A 123 3.62 -0.02 -9.29
CA ASP A 123 4.19 0.11 -10.63
C ASP A 123 3.24 -0.54 -11.65
N PRO A 124 2.09 0.09 -11.95
CA PRO A 124 1.12 -0.46 -12.90
C PRO A 124 1.71 -0.55 -14.33
N PRO A 125 1.08 -1.32 -15.24
CA PRO A 125 1.47 -1.29 -16.65
C PRO A 125 1.32 0.13 -17.22
N TYR A 126 2.34 0.63 -17.93
CA TYR A 126 2.37 2.01 -18.43
C TYR A 126 1.55 2.23 -19.71
N ASN A 127 1.08 1.16 -20.34
CA ASN A 127 0.34 1.19 -21.61
C ASN A 127 1.16 1.78 -22.78
N THR A 128 2.43 1.39 -22.87
CA THR A 128 3.38 1.85 -23.91
C THR A 128 3.10 1.29 -25.30
N GLY A 129 2.19 0.32 -25.41
CA GLY A 129 1.97 -0.48 -26.60
C GLY A 129 3.00 -1.59 -26.83
N SER A 130 4.09 -1.63 -26.04
CA SER A 130 5.18 -2.62 -26.14
C SER A 130 5.37 -3.47 -24.87
N ASP A 131 4.72 -3.08 -23.78
CA ASP A 131 4.68 -3.79 -22.50
C ASP A 131 3.77 -5.02 -22.53
N GLY A 132 2.83 -5.07 -23.49
CA GLY A 132 1.88 -6.17 -23.65
C GLY A 132 0.60 -6.00 -22.84
N PHE A 133 0.33 -4.80 -22.31
CA PHE A 133 -0.91 -4.54 -21.58
C PHE A 133 -2.13 -4.74 -22.49
N VAL A 134 -3.06 -5.56 -22.02
CA VAL A 134 -4.37 -5.78 -22.63
C VAL A 134 -5.37 -5.97 -21.50
N TYR A 135 -6.37 -5.09 -21.40
CA TYR A 135 -7.44 -5.28 -20.43
C TYR A 135 -8.34 -6.42 -20.88
N ASN A 136 -8.43 -7.46 -20.06
CA ASN A 136 -9.37 -8.57 -20.23
C ASN A 136 -9.98 -8.90 -18.87
N ASP A 137 -11.31 -8.96 -18.79
CA ASP A 137 -12.00 -9.37 -17.57
C ASP A 137 -12.74 -10.69 -17.76
N LYS A 138 -13.09 -11.32 -16.64
CA LYS A 138 -13.74 -12.64 -16.60
C LYS A 138 -15.27 -12.55 -16.58
N PHE A 139 -15.85 -11.34 -16.64
CA PHE A 139 -17.28 -11.16 -16.41
C PHE A 139 -18.11 -11.54 -17.65
N ASN A 140 -19.09 -12.43 -17.45
CA ASN A 140 -19.94 -12.96 -18.51
C ASN A 140 -21.35 -12.34 -18.54
N PHE A 141 -21.44 -11.01 -18.67
CA PHE A 141 -22.74 -10.33 -18.85
C PHE A 141 -23.24 -10.38 -20.30
N THR A 142 -24.55 -10.52 -20.51
CA THR A 142 -25.17 -10.17 -21.79
C THR A 142 -25.24 -8.64 -21.97
N ALA A 143 -25.39 -8.17 -23.21
CA ALA A 143 -25.51 -6.74 -23.47
C ALA A 143 -26.75 -6.14 -22.80
N GLU A 144 -27.85 -6.88 -22.78
CA GLU A 144 -29.12 -6.48 -22.16
C GLU A 144 -29.02 -6.38 -20.64
N GLU A 145 -28.40 -7.37 -19.99
CA GLU A 145 -28.15 -7.33 -18.54
C GLU A 145 -27.26 -6.15 -18.17
N LEU A 146 -26.17 -5.96 -18.92
CA LEU A 146 -25.22 -4.89 -18.65
C LEU A 146 -25.84 -3.51 -18.90
N ALA A 147 -26.64 -3.35 -19.96
CA ALA A 147 -27.37 -2.12 -20.26
C ALA A 147 -28.28 -1.71 -19.10
N LYS A 148 -29.01 -2.67 -18.53
CA LYS A 148 -29.87 -2.44 -17.37
C LYS A 148 -29.08 -2.05 -16.13
N ARG A 149 -27.97 -2.74 -15.82
CA ARG A 149 -27.16 -2.48 -14.62
C ARG A 149 -26.42 -1.15 -14.65
N LEU A 150 -26.00 -0.72 -15.84
CA LEU A 150 -25.22 0.51 -16.02
C LEU A 150 -26.07 1.73 -16.37
N ASP A 151 -27.39 1.53 -16.56
CA ASP A 151 -28.34 2.52 -17.08
C ASP A 151 -27.84 3.16 -18.39
N VAL A 152 -27.54 2.31 -19.38
CA VAL A 152 -27.05 2.72 -20.70
C VAL A 152 -27.81 2.01 -21.82
N SER A 153 -27.67 2.51 -23.06
CA SER A 153 -28.25 1.83 -24.21
C SER A 153 -27.58 0.46 -24.45
N PRO A 154 -28.32 -0.55 -24.97
CA PRO A 154 -27.75 -1.85 -25.34
C PRO A 154 -26.53 -1.76 -26.27
N GLU A 155 -26.52 -0.81 -27.21
CA GLU A 155 -25.39 -0.59 -28.12
C GLU A 155 -24.15 -0.10 -27.36
N ARG A 156 -24.34 0.72 -26.33
CA ARG A 156 -23.24 1.19 -25.48
C ARG A 156 -22.72 0.05 -24.60
N ALA A 157 -23.60 -0.80 -24.07
CA ALA A 157 -23.22 -1.98 -23.32
C ALA A 157 -22.40 -2.97 -24.17
N GLU A 158 -22.82 -3.24 -25.41
CA GLU A 158 -22.07 -4.09 -26.36
C GLU A 158 -20.67 -3.51 -26.66
N ARG A 159 -20.54 -2.18 -26.77
CA ARG A 159 -19.23 -1.53 -26.93
C ARG A 159 -18.33 -1.70 -25.70
N ILE A 160 -18.90 -1.69 -24.50
CA ILE A 160 -18.13 -1.98 -23.27
C ILE A 160 -17.69 -3.45 -23.29
N LEU A 161 -18.61 -4.40 -23.51
CA LEU A 161 -18.29 -5.84 -23.56
C LEU A 161 -17.25 -6.17 -24.63
N SER A 162 -17.33 -5.55 -25.80
CA SER A 162 -16.32 -5.78 -26.86
C SER A 162 -14.94 -5.25 -26.46
N MET A 163 -14.86 -4.14 -25.73
CA MET A 163 -13.60 -3.60 -25.20
C MET A 163 -13.02 -4.51 -24.11
N THR A 164 -13.85 -5.08 -23.24
CA THR A 164 -13.39 -5.91 -22.12
C THR A 164 -13.07 -7.34 -22.55
N ARG A 165 -13.85 -7.96 -23.46
CA ARG A 165 -13.67 -9.36 -23.86
C ARG A 165 -12.62 -9.60 -24.94
N ARG A 166 -12.52 -8.69 -25.92
CA ARG A 166 -11.58 -8.85 -27.05
C ARG A 166 -10.16 -8.44 -26.70
N GLY A 167 -9.97 -7.88 -25.51
CA GLY A 167 -8.74 -7.21 -25.14
C GLY A 167 -8.64 -5.82 -25.76
N SER A 168 -8.31 -4.83 -24.95
CA SER A 168 -8.01 -3.47 -25.44
C SER A 168 -6.86 -2.84 -24.66
N ALA A 169 -5.99 -2.14 -25.38
CA ALA A 169 -4.90 -1.31 -24.85
C ALA A 169 -5.23 0.20 -24.97
N SER A 170 -6.52 0.55 -25.12
CA SER A 170 -6.93 1.97 -25.17
C SER A 170 -6.87 2.62 -23.79
N HIS A 171 -6.74 3.95 -23.73
CA HIS A 171 -6.85 4.70 -22.48
C HIS A 171 -8.13 4.38 -21.70
N ALA A 172 -9.25 4.17 -22.40
CA ALA A 172 -10.52 3.81 -21.77
C ALA A 172 -10.47 2.43 -21.09
N ALA A 173 -9.79 1.46 -21.70
CA ALA A 173 -9.56 0.15 -21.11
C ALA A 173 -8.62 0.24 -19.89
N TRP A 174 -7.53 1.00 -20.01
CA TRP A 174 -6.59 1.21 -18.90
C TRP A 174 -7.25 1.91 -17.70
N LEU A 175 -8.06 2.95 -17.94
CA LEU A 175 -8.85 3.61 -16.90
C LEU A 175 -9.89 2.69 -16.26
N THR A 176 -10.55 1.85 -17.07
CA THR A 176 -11.52 0.84 -16.57
C THR A 176 -10.83 -0.20 -15.69
N PHE A 177 -9.60 -0.59 -16.04
CA PHE A 177 -8.76 -1.48 -15.23
C PHE A 177 -8.32 -0.83 -13.92
N MET A 178 -7.85 0.42 -13.94
CA MET A 178 -7.25 1.07 -12.77
C MET A 178 -8.25 1.62 -11.75
N LEU A 179 -9.43 2.11 -12.18
CA LEU A 179 -10.40 2.73 -11.27
C LEU A 179 -10.75 1.85 -10.07
N PRO A 180 -11.24 0.60 -10.22
CA PRO A 180 -11.69 -0.16 -9.06
C PRO A 180 -10.52 -0.51 -8.12
N ARG A 181 -9.32 -0.73 -8.68
CA ARG A 181 -8.10 -1.00 -7.91
C ARG A 181 -7.72 0.19 -7.04
N LEU A 182 -7.73 1.40 -7.60
CA LEU A 182 -7.43 2.62 -6.84
C LEU A 182 -8.50 2.93 -5.79
N SER A 183 -9.78 2.66 -6.09
CA SER A 183 -10.87 2.79 -5.12
C SER A 183 -10.67 1.90 -3.89
N PHE A 184 -10.38 0.61 -4.09
CA PHE A 184 -10.09 -0.29 -2.96
C PHE A 184 -8.77 0.06 -2.27
N ALA A 185 -7.73 0.47 -3.01
CA ALA A 185 -6.47 0.94 -2.43
C ALA A 185 -6.68 2.14 -1.49
N ARG A 186 -7.57 3.09 -1.84
CA ARG A 186 -7.94 4.20 -0.97
C ARG A 186 -8.61 3.72 0.33
N ASP A 187 -9.47 2.72 0.25
CA ASP A 187 -10.16 2.15 1.42
C ASP A 187 -9.19 1.43 2.38
N LEU A 188 -8.04 0.93 1.88
CA LEU A 188 -6.97 0.33 2.70
C LEU A 188 -6.17 1.34 3.51
N LEU A 189 -6.01 2.58 3.01
CA LEU A 189 -5.15 3.57 3.63
C LEU A 189 -5.65 4.01 5.02
N THR A 190 -4.73 4.20 5.97
CA THR A 190 -4.96 5.01 7.17
C THR A 190 -5.30 6.45 6.75
N ASP A 191 -5.91 7.24 7.63
CA ASP A 191 -6.29 8.61 7.28
C ASP A 191 -5.08 9.49 6.92
N ASP A 192 -3.93 9.23 7.56
CA ASP A 192 -2.62 9.82 7.26
C ASP A 192 -1.77 8.98 6.27
N GLY A 193 -2.40 8.03 5.57
CA GLY A 193 -1.79 7.12 4.62
C GLY A 193 -1.64 7.74 3.23
N VAL A 194 -0.65 7.27 2.48
CA VAL A 194 -0.28 7.80 1.16
C VAL A 194 -0.06 6.69 0.13
N ILE A 195 -0.39 6.99 -1.13
CA ILE A 195 -0.13 6.14 -2.28
C ILE A 195 0.86 6.82 -3.23
N PHE A 196 1.81 6.04 -3.75
CA PHE A 196 2.77 6.40 -4.78
C PHE A 196 2.55 5.52 -6.01
N ILE A 197 2.44 6.14 -7.18
CA ILE A 197 2.14 5.43 -8.43
C ILE A 197 3.16 5.82 -9.47
N SER A 198 4.03 4.89 -9.86
CA SER A 198 4.94 5.06 -10.99
C SER A 198 4.17 5.01 -12.32
N ILE A 199 4.50 5.92 -13.23
CA ILE A 199 3.88 6.00 -14.56
C ILE A 199 4.79 6.75 -15.54
N ASP A 200 4.64 6.53 -16.85
CA ASP A 200 5.28 7.34 -17.88
C ASP A 200 4.29 8.31 -18.56
N ASP A 201 4.74 8.99 -19.62
CA ASP A 201 3.95 9.98 -20.35
C ASP A 201 2.66 9.42 -21.00
N ASN A 202 2.53 8.11 -21.23
CA ASN A 202 1.39 7.53 -21.95
C ASN A 202 0.08 7.69 -21.18
N GLU A 203 0.12 7.51 -19.86
CA GLU A 203 -1.06 7.54 -18.99
C GLU A 203 -0.98 8.54 -17.83
N GLN A 204 0.12 9.29 -17.65
CA GLN A 204 0.26 10.20 -16.50
C GLN A 204 -0.90 11.19 -16.33
N ALA A 205 -1.40 11.77 -17.43
CA ALA A 205 -2.50 12.73 -17.37
C ALA A 205 -3.84 12.05 -17.03
N ASN A 206 -4.06 10.85 -17.56
CA ASN A 206 -5.26 10.06 -17.32
C ASN A 206 -5.28 9.54 -15.88
N LEU A 207 -4.15 9.03 -15.40
CA LEU A 207 -3.97 8.58 -14.02
C LEU A 207 -4.14 9.74 -13.03
N LYS A 208 -3.59 10.92 -13.34
CA LYS A 208 -3.77 12.14 -12.52
C LYS A 208 -5.25 12.46 -12.32
N ARG A 209 -6.01 12.55 -13.42
CA ARG A 209 -7.46 12.84 -13.37
C ARG A 209 -8.25 11.73 -12.68
N LEU A 210 -7.85 10.47 -12.86
CA LEU A 210 -8.45 9.33 -12.16
C LEU A 210 -8.20 9.41 -10.65
N CYS A 211 -6.98 9.77 -10.23
CA CYS A 211 -6.66 9.95 -8.82
C CYS A 211 -7.39 11.15 -8.22
N ASP A 212 -7.54 12.26 -8.96
CA ASP A 212 -8.37 13.39 -8.52
C ASP A 212 -9.81 12.96 -8.24
N GLU A 213 -10.37 12.07 -9.07
CA GLU A 213 -11.72 11.54 -8.86
C GLU A 213 -11.80 10.55 -7.67
N VAL A 214 -10.80 9.68 -7.50
CA VAL A 214 -10.82 8.65 -6.45
C VAL A 214 -10.46 9.23 -5.08
N PHE A 215 -9.43 10.07 -5.00
CA PHE A 215 -8.88 10.59 -3.75
C PHE A 215 -9.35 12.00 -3.41
N GLY A 216 -9.89 12.75 -4.38
CA GLY A 216 -10.11 14.20 -4.26
C GLY A 216 -8.86 14.97 -4.70
N GLU A 217 -9.03 16.00 -5.52
CA GLU A 217 -7.93 16.84 -6.02
C GLU A 217 -7.17 17.52 -4.88
N GLU A 218 -7.87 17.92 -3.81
CA GLU A 218 -7.31 18.51 -2.62
C GLU A 218 -6.31 17.60 -1.91
N ASN A 219 -6.45 16.29 -2.10
CA ASN A 219 -5.59 15.26 -1.50
C ASN A 219 -4.36 14.90 -2.33
N MET A 220 -4.14 15.59 -3.47
CA MET A 220 -2.87 15.49 -4.18
C MET A 220 -1.74 16.05 -3.32
N VAL A 221 -0.74 15.21 -3.02
CA VAL A 221 0.46 15.63 -2.28
C VAL A 221 1.48 16.26 -3.24
N GLY A 222 1.69 15.62 -4.39
CA GLY A 222 2.58 16.14 -5.43
C GLY A 222 2.86 15.13 -6.54
N GLN A 223 3.66 15.57 -7.51
CA GLN A 223 4.16 14.74 -8.61
C GLN A 223 5.69 14.85 -8.64
N VAL A 224 6.34 13.70 -8.64
CA VAL A 224 7.80 13.57 -8.67
C VAL A 224 8.20 13.18 -10.09
N ILE A 225 9.20 13.86 -10.64
CA ILE A 225 9.86 13.49 -11.88
C ILE A 225 11.09 12.67 -11.50
N TRP A 226 11.11 11.40 -11.90
CA TRP A 226 12.25 10.51 -11.73
C TRP A 226 13.05 10.46 -13.03
N LYS A 227 14.16 11.22 -13.09
CA LYS A 227 15.14 11.11 -14.17
C LYS A 227 15.94 9.82 -13.97
N ASN A 228 15.62 8.80 -14.76
CA ASN A 228 16.01 7.42 -14.50
C ASN A 228 16.87 6.79 -15.60
N VAL A 229 16.91 7.39 -16.79
CA VAL A 229 17.69 6.87 -17.92
C VAL A 229 18.55 7.97 -18.54
N THR A 230 19.47 7.54 -19.40
CA THR A 230 20.17 8.43 -20.34
C THR A 230 20.02 7.79 -21.71
N ASP A 231 19.40 8.50 -22.65
CA ASP A 231 19.22 8.02 -24.02
C ASP A 231 19.89 8.97 -25.01
N ASN A 232 20.83 8.41 -25.78
CA ASN A 232 21.61 9.15 -26.76
C ASN A 232 21.09 8.95 -28.20
N ASN A 233 19.96 8.26 -28.37
CA ASN A 233 19.34 8.10 -29.68
C ASN A 233 18.84 9.45 -30.22
N PRO A 234 19.15 9.81 -31.48
CA PRO A 234 18.70 11.09 -32.05
C PRO A 234 17.16 11.18 -32.15
N THR A 235 16.58 12.20 -31.54
CA THR A 235 15.14 12.51 -31.54
C THR A 235 14.92 14.03 -31.37
N GLN A 236 13.69 14.53 -31.46
CA GLN A 236 13.38 15.93 -31.16
C GLN A 236 13.55 16.24 -29.67
N ILE A 237 13.02 15.36 -28.80
CA ILE A 237 13.14 15.42 -27.34
C ILE A 237 13.36 14.00 -26.85
N THR A 238 14.44 13.79 -26.09
CA THR A 238 14.73 12.50 -25.47
C THR A 238 13.97 12.41 -24.15
N SER A 239 13.08 11.41 -24.03
CA SER A 239 12.44 11.08 -22.75
C SER A 239 13.44 10.37 -21.84
N GLU A 240 13.92 11.08 -20.82
CA GLU A 240 14.91 10.58 -19.85
C GLU A 240 14.35 10.43 -18.43
N HIS A 241 13.03 10.62 -18.27
CA HIS A 241 12.36 10.60 -16.99
C HIS A 241 11.02 9.89 -17.06
N GLU A 242 10.58 9.44 -15.89
CA GLU A 242 9.23 8.95 -15.60
C GLU A 242 8.61 9.80 -14.48
N TYR A 243 7.35 9.53 -14.14
CA TYR A 243 6.62 10.24 -13.09
C TYR A 243 6.26 9.30 -11.94
N ILE A 244 6.11 9.89 -10.76
CA ILE A 244 5.53 9.23 -9.58
C ILE A 244 4.49 10.18 -9.01
N LEU A 245 3.23 9.81 -9.12
CA LEU A 245 2.13 10.57 -8.51
C LEU A 245 2.01 10.19 -7.04
N CYS A 246 1.76 11.18 -6.18
CA CYS A 246 1.53 10.98 -4.75
C CYS A 246 0.21 11.60 -4.31
N TYR A 247 -0.66 10.76 -3.73
CA TYR A 247 -1.92 11.16 -3.10
C TYR A 247 -1.98 10.66 -1.67
N SER A 248 -2.66 11.40 -0.80
CA SER A 248 -3.02 10.97 0.54
C SER A 248 -4.49 10.54 0.60
N LYS A 249 -4.87 9.79 1.64
CA LYS A 249 -6.30 9.59 1.94
C LYS A 249 -6.95 10.87 2.47
N ASP A 250 -6.30 11.53 3.44
CA ASP A 250 -6.62 12.87 3.91
C ASP A 250 -5.34 13.69 4.09
N LYS A 251 -5.17 14.72 3.27
CA LYS A 251 -3.98 15.58 3.28
C LYS A 251 -3.86 16.42 4.55
N GLN A 252 -4.94 16.61 5.30
CA GLN A 252 -4.90 17.33 6.57
C GLN A 252 -4.28 16.48 7.69
N GLN A 253 -4.28 15.15 7.56
CA GLN A 253 -3.74 14.22 8.55
C GLN A 253 -2.26 13.90 8.31
N ILE A 254 -1.73 14.13 7.10
CA ILE A 254 -0.30 13.89 6.84
C ILE A 254 0.56 14.99 7.47
N ALA A 255 1.81 14.64 7.82
CA ALA A 255 2.77 15.60 8.35
C ALA A 255 2.99 16.77 7.37
N ALA A 256 2.88 18.00 7.88
CA ALA A 256 3.02 19.21 7.07
C ALA A 256 4.39 19.35 6.38
N VAL A 257 5.43 18.66 6.88
CA VAL A 257 6.76 18.66 6.30
C VAL A 257 7.34 17.24 6.34
N TRP A 258 7.80 16.76 5.18
CA TRP A 258 8.57 15.53 5.07
C TRP A 258 10.07 15.80 5.09
N LYS A 259 10.76 15.13 6.00
CA LYS A 259 12.20 15.23 6.21
C LYS A 259 12.77 13.85 6.44
N SER A 260 13.76 13.49 5.62
CA SER A 260 14.52 12.26 5.83
C SER A 260 15.79 12.58 6.61
N LYS A 261 16.03 11.79 7.66
CA LYS A 261 17.31 11.79 8.39
C LYS A 261 18.32 10.84 7.76
N VAL A 262 17.84 9.92 6.92
CA VAL A 262 18.61 8.89 6.22
C VAL A 262 19.21 9.50 4.98
N SER A 263 20.54 9.47 4.89
CA SER A 263 21.27 9.93 3.71
C SER A 263 22.68 9.34 3.77
N ASP A 264 22.99 8.38 2.89
CA ASP A 264 24.30 7.73 2.87
C ASP A 264 25.44 8.76 2.76
N ILE A 265 25.22 9.82 1.99
CA ILE A 265 26.20 10.90 1.83
C ILE A 265 26.40 11.65 3.15
N LYS A 266 25.32 11.94 3.87
CA LYS A 266 25.39 12.57 5.20
C LYS A 266 26.19 11.69 6.16
N ASP A 267 25.92 10.39 6.17
CA ASP A 267 26.59 9.44 7.07
C ASP A 267 28.08 9.34 6.74
N ILE A 268 28.45 9.28 5.45
CA ILE A 268 29.85 9.35 4.99
C ILE A 268 30.54 10.62 5.52
N LEU A 269 29.91 11.79 5.42
CA LEU A 269 30.48 13.04 5.93
C LEU A 269 30.64 13.03 7.45
N ILE A 270 29.66 12.50 8.18
CA ILE A 270 29.70 12.40 9.64
C ILE A 270 30.81 11.45 10.09
N GLU A 271 30.87 10.26 9.52
CA GLU A 271 31.89 9.25 9.85
C GLU A 271 33.29 9.77 9.54
N LYS A 272 33.49 10.34 8.35
CA LYS A 272 34.78 10.91 7.99
C LYS A 272 35.16 12.10 8.89
N GLY A 273 34.19 12.92 9.25
CA GLY A 273 34.36 14.03 10.20
C GLY A 273 34.80 13.52 11.58
N LYS A 274 34.13 12.49 12.12
CA LYS A 274 34.49 11.83 13.39
C LYS A 274 35.89 11.22 13.34
N GLU A 275 36.23 10.54 12.25
CA GLU A 275 37.55 9.96 12.04
C GLU A 275 38.65 11.03 12.14
N LEU A 276 38.48 12.16 11.47
CA LEU A 276 39.48 13.23 11.44
C LEU A 276 39.55 14.02 12.74
N THR A 277 38.40 14.35 13.35
CA THR A 277 38.34 15.08 14.64
C THR A 277 38.97 14.27 15.79
N SER A 278 38.97 12.94 15.71
CA SER A 278 39.69 12.10 16.69
C SER A 278 41.22 12.16 16.58
N LYS A 279 41.76 12.59 15.43
CA LYS A 279 43.21 12.55 15.10
C LYS A 279 43.86 13.93 14.99
N TYR A 280 43.08 14.94 14.61
CA TYR A 280 43.59 16.27 14.27
C TYR A 280 42.72 17.35 14.89
N ASN A 281 43.30 18.53 15.10
CA ASN A 281 42.60 19.71 15.60
C ASN A 281 42.99 20.98 14.85
N GLY A 282 42.23 22.06 15.06
CA GLY A 282 42.53 23.40 14.56
C GLY A 282 42.81 23.46 13.06
N ARG A 283 43.87 24.18 12.67
CA ARG A 283 44.20 24.41 11.25
C ARG A 283 44.55 23.13 10.49
N ASN A 284 45.16 22.15 11.16
CA ASN A 284 45.57 20.90 10.53
C ASN A 284 44.35 20.06 10.12
N LEU A 285 43.36 19.98 11.01
CA LEU A 285 42.06 19.35 10.74
C LEU A 285 41.39 19.92 9.47
N GLN A 286 41.29 21.24 9.38
CA GLN A 286 40.66 21.91 8.23
C GLN A 286 41.45 21.71 6.92
N GLN A 287 42.78 21.65 6.95
CA GLN A 287 43.60 21.41 5.76
C GLN A 287 43.40 19.98 5.21
N ILE A 288 43.41 18.98 6.09
CA ILE A 288 43.20 17.58 5.72
C ILE A 288 41.78 17.38 5.17
N TRP A 289 40.77 17.95 5.83
CA TRP A 289 39.40 17.92 5.35
C TRP A 289 39.25 18.56 3.96
N LYS A 290 39.83 19.75 3.76
CA LYS A 290 39.75 20.46 2.47
C LYS A 290 40.35 19.64 1.33
N LYS A 291 41.43 18.88 1.59
CA LYS A 291 42.01 17.96 0.60
C LYS A 291 41.05 16.82 0.27
N TRP A 292 40.59 16.10 1.29
CA TRP A 292 39.65 14.99 1.11
C TRP A 292 38.36 15.43 0.39
N PHE A 293 37.77 16.54 0.85
CA PHE A 293 36.56 17.11 0.27
C PHE A 293 36.73 17.45 -1.22
N LYS A 294 37.87 18.02 -1.62
CA LYS A 294 38.12 18.35 -3.04
C LYS A 294 38.19 17.10 -3.93
N GLU A 295 38.72 16.00 -3.41
CA GLU A 295 38.83 14.71 -4.12
C GLU A 295 37.46 14.03 -4.28
N HIS A 296 36.54 14.23 -3.32
CA HIS A 296 35.25 13.53 -3.28
C HIS A 296 34.05 14.43 -3.63
N LYS A 297 34.25 15.73 -3.88
CA LYS A 297 33.18 16.73 -4.04
C LYS A 297 32.07 16.31 -4.99
N SER A 298 32.41 15.74 -6.15
CA SER A 298 31.45 15.33 -7.18
C SER A 298 30.52 14.20 -6.74
N GLN A 299 30.86 13.49 -5.66
CA GLN A 299 30.10 12.37 -5.10
C GLN A 299 29.20 12.80 -3.94
N LEU A 300 29.28 14.06 -3.49
CA LEU A 300 28.58 14.55 -2.30
C LEU A 300 27.18 15.12 -2.58
N GLY A 301 26.70 15.10 -3.82
CA GLY A 301 25.35 15.52 -4.20
C GLY A 301 24.94 16.88 -3.59
N PRO A 302 23.82 16.97 -2.83
CA PRO A 302 23.36 18.22 -2.22
C PRO A 302 24.27 18.73 -1.10
N LEU A 303 25.22 17.92 -0.61
CA LEU A 303 26.17 18.23 0.44
C LEU A 303 27.54 18.67 -0.12
N ASP A 304 27.65 18.96 -1.42
CA ASP A 304 28.88 19.43 -2.10
C ASP A 304 29.42 20.80 -1.65
N ARG A 305 28.79 21.40 -0.62
CA ARG A 305 29.21 22.69 -0.02
C ARG A 305 29.81 22.54 1.37
N TYR A 306 29.80 21.35 1.96
CA TYR A 306 30.26 21.08 3.33
C TYR A 306 31.79 21.02 3.44
N LYS A 307 32.43 22.11 3.02
CA LYS A 307 33.89 22.25 2.86
C LYS A 307 34.63 22.61 4.14
N TYR A 308 33.92 22.82 5.24
CA TYR A 308 34.50 23.20 6.53
C TYR A 308 34.33 22.10 7.57
N ILE A 309 35.21 22.10 8.57
CA ILE A 309 35.17 21.15 9.68
C ILE A 309 35.74 21.82 10.94
N ASP A 310 35.18 21.48 12.09
CA ASP A 310 35.78 21.77 13.39
C ASP A 310 35.44 20.67 14.41
N ASP A 311 35.63 20.94 15.70
CA ASP A 311 35.38 19.97 16.77
C ASP A 311 33.91 19.53 16.86
N GLY A 312 32.97 20.34 16.33
CA GLY A 312 31.56 19.97 16.19
C GLY A 312 31.25 19.09 14.98
N GLY A 313 32.23 18.91 14.09
CA GLY A 313 32.12 18.08 12.89
C GLY A 313 32.12 18.89 11.58
N VAL A 314 31.71 18.22 10.51
CA VAL A 314 31.68 18.78 9.14
C VAL A 314 30.52 19.77 8.99
N TYR A 315 30.77 20.93 8.39
CA TYR A 315 29.76 21.99 8.21
C TYR A 315 29.91 22.79 6.92
N THR A 316 28.87 23.56 6.61
CA THR A 316 28.83 24.54 5.50
C THR A 316 28.43 25.93 5.99
N GLY A 317 28.68 26.94 5.17
CA GLY A 317 28.13 28.29 5.34
C GLY A 317 26.87 28.47 4.50
N SER A 318 25.72 28.62 5.16
CA SER A 318 24.44 28.87 4.52
C SER A 318 24.18 30.37 4.37
N GLN A 319 23.80 30.79 3.18
CA GLN A 319 23.44 32.19 2.88
C GLN A 319 21.99 32.53 3.26
N SER A 320 21.29 31.64 3.96
CA SER A 320 19.91 31.82 4.45
C SER A 320 19.77 32.84 5.60
N VAL A 321 20.69 33.80 5.69
CA VAL A 321 20.63 34.96 6.61
C VAL A 321 19.69 36.06 6.12
N HIS A 322 19.48 36.15 4.81
CA HIS A 322 18.65 37.19 4.18
C HIS A 322 17.17 36.79 4.20
N ASN A 323 16.28 37.79 4.25
CA ASN A 323 14.84 37.54 4.16
C ASN A 323 14.42 37.36 2.68
N PRO A 324 13.82 36.23 2.28
CA PRO A 324 13.43 35.99 0.89
C PRO A 324 12.16 36.76 0.52
N GLY A 325 12.22 37.58 -0.53
CA GLY A 325 11.05 38.15 -1.21
C GLY A 325 10.28 39.25 -0.47
N LYS A 326 10.67 39.59 0.77
CA LYS A 326 10.05 40.65 1.58
C LYS A 326 11.09 41.39 2.41
N ASN A 327 10.80 42.63 2.79
CA ASN A 327 11.66 43.38 3.69
C ASN A 327 11.75 42.68 5.06
N GLY A 328 12.95 42.64 5.63
CA GLY A 328 13.29 41.95 6.86
C GLY A 328 13.68 42.89 7.99
N TYR A 329 14.54 42.41 8.89
CA TYR A 329 15.06 43.17 10.02
C TYR A 329 16.36 43.88 9.63
N HIS A 330 16.51 45.14 10.04
CA HIS A 330 17.68 45.96 9.75
C HIS A 330 18.39 46.30 11.07
N TYR A 331 19.66 45.91 11.17
CA TYR A 331 20.53 46.18 12.32
C TYR A 331 21.99 45.91 11.94
N ASP A 332 22.92 46.50 12.69
CA ASP A 332 24.35 46.34 12.43
C ASP A 332 24.91 45.05 13.05
N ILE A 333 25.66 44.29 12.25
CA ILE A 333 26.50 43.19 12.74
C ILE A 333 27.96 43.65 12.69
N ILE A 334 28.66 43.62 13.81
CA ILE A 334 30.07 44.05 13.89
C ILE A 334 31.01 42.88 13.61
N HIS A 335 31.90 43.04 12.64
CA HIS A 335 32.89 42.02 12.29
C HIS A 335 33.92 41.83 13.43
N PRO A 336 34.23 40.58 13.85
CA PRO A 336 35.01 40.31 15.05
C PRO A 336 36.48 40.75 14.94
N VAL A 337 37.05 40.75 13.73
CA VAL A 337 38.46 41.14 13.48
C VAL A 337 38.58 42.62 13.08
N THR A 338 37.96 43.03 11.97
CA THR A 338 38.05 44.41 11.45
C THR A 338 37.31 45.46 12.29
N LYS A 339 36.41 45.04 13.20
CA LYS A 339 35.57 45.90 14.05
C LYS A 339 34.65 46.87 13.29
N LYS A 340 34.43 46.63 12.00
CA LYS A 340 33.51 47.40 11.14
C LYS A 340 32.17 46.69 10.98
N VAL A 341 31.16 47.42 10.52
CA VAL A 341 29.83 46.90 10.20
C VAL A 341 29.91 45.99 8.98
N CYS A 342 29.46 44.74 9.13
CA CYS A 342 29.33 43.77 8.06
C CYS A 342 28.32 44.24 7.01
N LYS A 343 28.51 43.81 5.76
CA LYS A 343 27.56 44.03 4.68
C LYS A 343 26.19 43.47 5.08
N GLU A 344 25.19 44.31 4.91
CA GLU A 344 23.80 43.96 5.15
C GLU A 344 23.18 43.33 3.88
N PRO A 345 22.31 42.30 4.00
CA PRO A 345 21.51 41.81 2.88
C PRO A 345 20.57 42.89 2.33
N LEU A 346 20.33 42.88 1.02
CA LEU A 346 19.49 43.89 0.35
C LEU A 346 18.08 44.01 0.96
N MET A 347 17.48 42.90 1.38
CA MET A 347 16.14 42.83 1.96
C MET A 347 16.16 42.75 3.50
N GLY A 348 17.28 43.10 4.13
CA GLY A 348 17.50 42.90 5.56
C GLY A 348 17.64 41.43 5.96
N TYR A 349 17.85 41.21 7.26
CA TYR A 349 18.01 39.90 7.86
C TYR A 349 16.68 39.18 8.07
N ARG A 350 16.73 37.85 8.01
CA ARG A 350 15.58 36.95 8.30
C ARG A 350 15.23 36.89 9.79
N PHE A 351 16.21 37.12 10.66
CA PHE A 351 16.07 36.93 12.11
C PHE A 351 16.08 38.29 12.83
N PRO A 352 15.30 38.44 13.92
CA PRO A 352 15.44 39.59 14.83
C PRO A 352 16.86 39.71 15.40
N GLU A 353 17.24 40.91 15.82
CA GLU A 353 18.60 41.20 16.33
C GLU A 353 18.99 40.30 17.51
N GLU A 354 18.07 40.06 18.44
CA GLU A 354 18.30 39.19 19.61
C GLU A 354 18.67 37.76 19.21
N SER A 355 17.93 37.17 18.27
CA SER A 355 18.21 35.84 17.74
C SER A 355 19.57 35.80 17.02
N MET A 356 19.91 36.83 16.26
CA MET A 356 21.21 36.94 15.60
C MET A 356 22.35 37.03 16.62
N ARG A 357 22.21 37.85 17.66
CA ARG A 357 23.20 37.97 18.74
C ARG A 357 23.44 36.61 19.41
N LYS A 358 22.38 35.88 19.74
CA LYS A 358 22.50 34.52 20.27
C LYS A 358 23.24 33.58 19.32
N MET A 359 22.93 33.61 18.02
CA MET A 359 23.66 32.80 17.03
C MET A 359 25.15 33.19 16.92
N ILE A 360 25.49 34.46 17.07
CA ILE A 360 26.88 34.91 17.11
C ILE A 360 27.58 34.36 18.35
N ASP A 361 26.97 34.48 19.52
CA ASP A 361 27.50 34.01 20.81
C ASP A 361 27.68 32.48 20.82
N ASP A 362 26.74 31.75 20.21
CA ASP A 362 26.78 30.29 20.05
C ASP A 362 27.77 29.82 18.96
N GLY A 363 28.50 30.73 18.31
CA GLY A 363 29.44 30.41 17.22
C GLY A 363 28.77 29.84 15.96
N ARG A 364 27.47 30.13 15.78
CA ARG A 364 26.66 29.69 14.64
C ARG A 364 26.71 30.65 13.44
N ILE A 365 27.44 31.75 13.55
CA ILE A 365 27.66 32.71 12.45
C ILE A 365 29.10 32.63 11.94
N LEU A 366 29.23 32.47 10.63
CA LEU A 366 30.50 32.53 9.91
C LEU A 366 30.68 33.94 9.34
N PHE A 367 31.77 34.57 9.72
CA PHE A 367 32.21 35.85 9.19
C PHE A 367 33.08 35.66 7.95
N GLY A 368 33.10 36.67 7.07
CA GLY A 368 34.06 36.73 5.97
C GLY A 368 35.50 36.91 6.46
N GLU A 369 36.43 37.02 5.52
CA GLU A 369 37.78 37.51 5.85
C GLU A 369 37.75 38.99 6.30
N ASP A 370 36.74 39.74 5.82
CA ASP A 370 36.46 41.13 6.14
C ASP A 370 34.94 41.41 6.22
N GLU A 371 34.59 42.67 6.50
CA GLU A 371 33.21 43.15 6.62
C GLU A 371 32.43 43.18 5.29
N THR A 372 33.07 43.02 4.13
CA THR A 372 32.42 43.24 2.82
C THR A 372 31.59 42.03 2.37
N LYS A 373 31.85 40.86 2.96
CA LYS A 373 31.08 39.63 2.72
C LYS A 373 29.89 39.58 3.68
N LEU A 374 28.73 39.15 3.17
CA LEU A 374 27.59 38.78 4.02
C LEU A 374 28.01 37.67 4.98
N VAL A 375 27.53 37.78 6.22
CA VAL A 375 27.63 36.68 7.20
C VAL A 375 26.86 35.45 6.70
N GLU A 376 27.32 34.27 7.09
CA GLU A 376 26.68 32.99 6.74
C GLU A 376 26.29 32.23 8.03
N ILE A 377 25.23 31.42 7.98
CA ILE A 377 24.85 30.54 9.08
C ILE A 377 25.68 29.26 8.99
N LYS A 378 26.29 28.87 10.10
CA LYS A 378 26.96 27.59 10.24
C LYS A 378 25.94 26.46 10.39
N VAL A 379 25.96 25.52 9.46
CA VAL A 379 25.07 24.35 9.44
C VAL A 379 25.89 23.08 9.38
N TYR A 380 25.76 22.21 10.38
CA TYR A 380 26.49 20.94 10.45
C TYR A 380 25.85 19.87 9.57
N ALA A 381 26.66 18.97 9.02
CA ALA A 381 26.17 17.83 8.25
C ALA A 381 25.27 16.92 9.09
N SER A 382 25.56 16.79 10.40
CA SER A 382 24.72 16.07 11.36
C SER A 382 23.29 16.62 11.47
N GLU A 383 23.12 17.93 11.28
CA GLU A 383 21.84 18.62 11.31
C GLU A 383 21.10 18.58 9.97
N TYR A 384 21.75 18.06 8.92
CA TYR A 384 21.13 17.96 7.61
C TYR A 384 19.94 17.00 7.63
N GLN A 385 18.85 17.46 7.02
CA GLN A 385 17.68 16.65 6.73
C GLN A 385 17.35 16.87 5.26
N ASP A 386 17.26 15.78 4.52
CA ASP A 386 16.86 15.83 3.13
C ASP A 386 15.41 16.34 3.04
N LYS A 387 15.12 17.03 1.95
CA LYS A 387 13.75 17.34 1.54
C LYS A 387 13.36 16.36 0.43
N PHE A 388 12.08 15.99 0.38
CA PHE A 388 11.56 15.23 -0.74
C PHE A 388 11.54 16.13 -1.97
N SER A 389 12.50 15.97 -2.87
CA SER A 389 12.58 16.78 -4.09
C SER A 389 11.56 16.29 -5.12
N SER A 390 10.84 17.20 -5.77
CA SER A 390 9.94 16.85 -6.88
C SER A 390 10.68 16.46 -8.16
N VAL A 391 12.01 16.64 -8.20
CA VAL A 391 12.87 16.07 -9.24
C VAL A 391 13.92 15.22 -8.56
N PHE A 392 13.93 13.95 -8.91
CA PHE A 392 14.77 12.91 -8.35
C PHE A 392 15.58 12.27 -9.48
N GLU A 393 16.91 12.25 -9.36
CA GLU A 393 17.81 11.68 -10.36
C GLU A 393 18.49 10.45 -9.76
N TYR A 394 18.20 9.29 -10.35
CA TYR A 394 18.80 8.02 -9.95
C TYR A 394 18.70 7.03 -11.10
N ASP A 395 19.84 6.47 -11.52
CA ASP A 395 19.91 5.57 -12.67
C ASP A 395 19.12 4.26 -12.41
N GLY A 396 18.01 4.08 -13.12
CA GLY A 396 17.13 2.91 -12.99
C GLY A 396 17.79 1.60 -13.42
N ARG A 397 18.89 1.65 -14.19
CA ARG A 397 19.62 0.44 -14.62
C ARG A 397 20.27 -0.30 -13.45
N THR A 398 20.45 0.36 -12.30
CA THR A 398 20.92 -0.25 -11.05
C THR A 398 20.04 -1.42 -10.61
N ALA A 399 18.73 -1.36 -10.86
CA ALA A 399 17.78 -2.41 -10.51
C ALA A 399 18.10 -3.76 -11.18
N ALA A 400 18.54 -3.75 -12.44
CA ALA A 400 18.97 -4.95 -13.14
C ALA A 400 20.26 -5.54 -12.52
N ASN A 401 21.14 -4.69 -11.99
CA ASN A 401 22.34 -5.14 -11.30
C ASN A 401 22.02 -5.74 -9.92
N GLU A 402 21.08 -5.14 -9.17
CA GLU A 402 20.57 -5.71 -7.92
C GLU A 402 20.03 -7.13 -8.13
N LEU A 403 19.24 -7.34 -9.18
CA LEU A 403 18.76 -8.68 -9.52
C LEU A 403 19.88 -9.62 -9.94
N ARG A 404 20.90 -9.17 -10.70
CA ARG A 404 22.06 -10.04 -11.04
C ARG A 404 22.87 -10.45 -9.81
N VAL A 405 22.90 -9.65 -8.76
CA VAL A 405 23.55 -10.03 -7.49
C VAL A 405 22.77 -11.15 -6.80
N LEU A 406 21.43 -11.11 -6.85
CA LEU A 406 20.57 -12.16 -6.28
C LEU A 406 20.49 -13.40 -7.18
N PHE A 407 20.55 -13.24 -8.50
CA PHE A 407 20.47 -14.27 -9.53
C PHE A 407 21.73 -14.28 -10.41
N PRO A 408 22.92 -14.58 -9.83
CA PRO A 408 24.19 -14.52 -10.57
C PRO A 408 24.28 -15.51 -11.74
N GLU A 409 23.45 -16.55 -11.72
CA GLU A 409 23.33 -17.55 -12.77
C GLU A 409 22.53 -17.07 -14.00
N HIS A 410 21.88 -15.90 -13.90
CA HIS A 410 21.01 -15.34 -14.95
C HIS A 410 21.40 -13.90 -15.33
N LYS A 411 21.33 -13.57 -16.63
CA LYS A 411 21.65 -12.22 -17.15
C LYS A 411 20.50 -11.23 -16.96
N GLN A 412 19.27 -11.69 -17.15
CA GLN A 412 18.03 -10.91 -17.05
C GLN A 412 16.85 -11.81 -16.66
N ILE A 413 16.71 -12.10 -15.36
CA ILE A 413 15.59 -12.91 -14.86
C ILE A 413 14.24 -12.18 -14.94
N PHE A 414 14.26 -10.85 -14.84
CA PHE A 414 13.07 -10.00 -14.91
C PHE A 414 13.36 -8.77 -15.76
N LYS A 415 12.39 -8.32 -16.56
CA LYS A 415 12.52 -7.16 -17.43
C LYS A 415 12.06 -5.90 -16.71
N ASN A 416 12.88 -4.84 -16.75
CA ASN A 416 12.56 -3.51 -16.21
C ASN A 416 12.13 -3.49 -14.71
N PRO A 417 12.88 -4.13 -13.79
CA PRO A 417 12.58 -4.00 -12.36
C PRO A 417 12.80 -2.56 -11.87
N LYS A 418 12.05 -2.13 -10.84
CA LYS A 418 12.36 -0.90 -10.09
C LYS A 418 13.51 -1.14 -9.11
N PRO A 419 14.39 -0.15 -8.87
CA PRO A 419 15.49 -0.29 -7.90
C PRO A 419 14.98 -0.17 -6.46
N THR A 420 15.60 -0.90 -5.53
CA THR A 420 15.26 -0.84 -4.09
C THR A 420 15.41 0.57 -3.52
N PHE A 421 16.46 1.29 -3.95
CA PHE A 421 16.70 2.67 -3.54
C PHE A 421 15.53 3.62 -3.81
N LEU A 422 14.74 3.40 -4.88
CA LEU A 422 13.57 4.25 -5.15
C LEU A 422 12.53 4.14 -4.02
N ILE A 423 12.24 2.91 -3.60
CA ILE A 423 11.27 2.64 -2.53
C ILE A 423 11.85 3.09 -1.19
N GLU A 424 13.15 2.85 -0.97
CA GLU A 424 13.85 3.30 0.24
C GLU A 424 13.77 4.82 0.37
N HIS A 425 14.04 5.54 -0.73
CA HIS A 425 13.99 6.99 -0.77
C HIS A 425 12.63 7.47 -0.33
N ILE A 426 11.54 6.92 -0.89
CA ILE A 426 10.16 7.24 -0.53
C ILE A 426 9.90 7.00 0.96
N LEU A 427 10.17 5.79 1.44
CA LEU A 427 9.88 5.39 2.83
C LEU A 427 10.71 6.16 3.85
N SER A 428 11.90 6.65 3.48
CA SER A 428 12.77 7.42 4.39
C SER A 428 12.20 8.78 4.80
N PHE A 429 11.23 9.31 4.05
CA PHE A 429 10.55 10.58 4.34
C PHE A 429 9.30 10.44 5.20
N MET A 430 8.90 9.20 5.49
CA MET A 430 7.65 8.89 6.20
C MET A 430 7.94 8.20 7.51
N ASP A 431 7.12 8.50 8.50
CA ASP A 431 7.04 7.67 9.69
C ASP A 431 6.12 6.49 9.39
N VAL A 432 6.73 5.38 8.94
CA VAL A 432 5.98 4.15 8.61
C VAL A 432 5.70 3.34 9.88
N GLY A 433 6.53 3.47 10.93
CA GLY A 433 6.44 2.64 12.14
C GLY A 433 6.38 1.14 11.81
N ASP A 434 5.50 0.43 12.52
CA ASP A 434 5.25 -1.01 12.36
C ASP A 434 4.05 -1.31 11.43
N SER A 435 3.68 -0.33 10.60
CA SER A 435 2.52 -0.38 9.72
C SER A 435 2.80 -1.14 8.42
N TYR A 436 1.74 -1.34 7.64
CA TYR A 436 1.81 -2.03 6.36
C TYR A 436 2.27 -1.12 5.21
N VAL A 437 3.17 -1.65 4.39
CA VAL A 437 3.53 -1.17 3.05
C VAL A 437 2.93 -2.14 2.03
N VAL A 438 2.02 -1.67 1.19
CA VAL A 438 1.32 -2.54 0.23
C VAL A 438 1.75 -2.24 -1.19
N ASP A 439 1.93 -3.29 -1.97
CA ASP A 439 2.21 -3.21 -3.41
C ASP A 439 1.42 -4.31 -4.13
N PHE A 440 0.35 -3.89 -4.81
CA PHE A 440 -0.54 -4.79 -5.55
C PHE A 440 -0.22 -4.87 -7.06
N PHE A 441 0.97 -4.38 -7.45
CA PHE A 441 1.61 -4.63 -8.73
C PHE A 441 3.02 -5.15 -8.47
N GLY A 442 3.10 -6.25 -7.71
CA GLY A 442 4.33 -6.65 -7.02
C GLY A 442 5.53 -6.88 -7.95
N GLY A 443 5.30 -7.29 -9.20
CA GLY A 443 6.31 -7.47 -10.23
C GLY A 443 7.51 -8.27 -9.72
N SER A 444 8.68 -7.66 -9.78
CA SER A 444 9.91 -8.28 -9.28
C SER A 444 10.05 -8.30 -7.75
N SER A 445 9.07 -7.85 -6.97
CA SER A 445 9.08 -7.77 -5.49
C SER A 445 10.11 -6.82 -4.90
N THR A 446 10.34 -5.68 -5.57
CA THR A 446 11.26 -4.62 -5.10
C THR A 446 10.81 -4.03 -3.76
N THR A 447 9.50 -3.84 -3.56
CA THR A 447 8.93 -3.27 -2.33
C THR A 447 9.23 -4.16 -1.11
N ALA A 448 8.97 -5.46 -1.19
CA ALA A 448 9.31 -6.40 -0.12
C ALA A 448 10.81 -6.46 0.16
N HIS A 449 11.65 -6.53 -0.88
CA HIS A 449 13.10 -6.51 -0.71
C HIS A 449 13.54 -5.28 0.10
N THR A 450 13.01 -4.11 -0.24
CA THR A 450 13.35 -2.85 0.43
C THR A 450 12.87 -2.81 1.88
N VAL A 451 11.67 -3.32 2.17
CA VAL A 451 11.15 -3.40 3.55
C VAL A 451 12.05 -4.27 4.43
N LEU A 452 12.50 -5.43 3.92
CA LEU A 452 13.43 -6.30 4.63
C LEU A 452 14.77 -5.61 4.91
N GLU A 453 15.35 -4.92 3.92
CA GLU A 453 16.60 -4.19 4.09
C GLU A 453 16.49 -3.03 5.08
N LEU A 454 15.37 -2.29 5.04
CA LEU A 454 15.10 -1.20 5.98
C LEU A 454 14.98 -1.70 7.41
N ASN A 455 14.13 -2.71 7.67
CA ASN A 455 13.98 -3.32 8.99
C ASN A 455 15.30 -3.88 9.51
N PHE A 456 16.12 -4.46 8.62
CA PHE A 456 17.46 -4.90 8.98
C PHE A 456 18.37 -3.73 9.41
N ARG A 457 18.35 -2.62 8.67
CA ARG A 457 19.23 -1.46 8.91
C ARG A 457 18.86 -0.67 10.16
N ASP A 458 17.56 -0.45 10.38
CA ASP A 458 17.06 0.41 11.46
C ASP A 458 16.39 -0.34 12.62
N ASN A 459 16.43 -1.68 12.59
CA ASN A 459 15.74 -2.55 13.55
C ASN A 459 14.24 -2.24 13.65
N GLY A 460 13.65 -1.79 12.55
CA GLY A 460 12.21 -1.57 12.40
C GLY A 460 11.43 -2.87 12.22
N ASN A 461 10.10 -2.74 12.29
CA ASN A 461 9.17 -3.86 12.19
C ASN A 461 8.03 -3.55 11.20
N ARG A 462 8.38 -2.89 10.09
CA ARG A 462 7.47 -2.62 8.97
C ARG A 462 7.02 -3.94 8.36
N LYS A 463 5.77 -4.02 7.91
CA LYS A 463 5.20 -5.21 7.31
C LYS A 463 4.92 -4.93 5.84
N TYR A 464 5.01 -5.94 4.97
CA TYR A 464 4.54 -5.80 3.60
C TYR A 464 3.41 -6.75 3.23
N ILE A 465 2.54 -6.30 2.32
CA ILE A 465 1.60 -7.16 1.60
C ILE A 465 1.87 -6.95 0.10
N LEU A 466 2.31 -8.01 -0.56
CA LEU A 466 2.50 -8.03 -2.01
C LEU A 466 1.38 -8.81 -2.69
N VAL A 467 0.93 -8.32 -3.84
CA VAL A 467 0.06 -9.07 -4.75
C VAL A 467 0.70 -9.14 -6.12
N GLN A 468 0.75 -10.33 -6.69
CA GLN A 468 1.23 -10.56 -8.05
C GLN A 468 0.36 -11.59 -8.76
N LEU A 469 -0.11 -11.24 -9.96
CA LEU A 469 -0.78 -12.20 -10.83
C LEU A 469 0.22 -13.30 -11.23
N PRO A 470 -0.14 -14.60 -11.13
CA PRO A 470 0.68 -15.71 -11.62
C PRO A 470 0.64 -15.79 -13.16
N GLU A 471 1.05 -14.70 -13.82
CA GLU A 471 1.14 -14.61 -15.27
C GLU A 471 2.26 -15.54 -15.77
N PRO A 472 2.00 -16.39 -16.77
CA PRO A 472 3.02 -17.26 -17.35
C PRO A 472 4.24 -16.47 -17.85
N CYS A 473 5.43 -16.96 -17.54
CA CYS A 473 6.66 -16.43 -18.12
C CYS A 473 6.63 -16.59 -19.64
N LYS A 474 7.12 -15.59 -20.38
CA LYS A 474 7.26 -15.70 -21.84
C LYS A 474 8.11 -16.95 -22.17
N PRO A 475 7.70 -17.85 -23.09
CA PRO A 475 8.37 -19.13 -23.31
C PRO A 475 9.88 -19.04 -23.59
N ASP A 476 10.30 -18.00 -24.32
CA ASP A 476 11.71 -17.79 -24.69
C ASP A 476 12.51 -16.95 -23.67
N SER A 477 11.87 -16.51 -22.59
CA SER A 477 12.52 -15.73 -21.53
C SER A 477 13.55 -16.54 -20.76
N GLU A 478 14.50 -15.85 -20.14
CA GLU A 478 15.49 -16.49 -19.28
C GLU A 478 14.83 -17.11 -18.04
N ALA A 479 13.76 -16.51 -17.52
CA ALA A 479 12.97 -17.06 -16.41
C ALA A 479 12.35 -18.41 -16.74
N ALA A 480 11.69 -18.54 -17.90
CA ALA A 480 11.13 -19.81 -18.34
C ALA A 480 12.21 -20.90 -18.50
N LYS A 481 13.38 -20.54 -19.04
CA LYS A 481 14.54 -21.45 -19.17
C LYS A 481 15.15 -21.85 -17.83
N ALA A 482 15.04 -20.99 -16.83
CA ALA A 482 15.47 -21.25 -15.46
C ALA A 482 14.48 -22.13 -14.67
N GLY A 483 13.30 -22.40 -15.24
CA GLY A 483 12.28 -23.26 -14.64
C GLY A 483 11.16 -22.50 -13.92
N TYR A 484 11.18 -21.16 -13.92
CA TYR A 484 10.07 -20.37 -13.40
C TYR A 484 8.90 -20.41 -14.38
N LYS A 485 7.74 -20.84 -13.90
CA LYS A 485 6.51 -20.96 -14.69
C LYS A 485 5.81 -19.63 -14.82
N THR A 486 5.79 -18.85 -13.74
CA THR A 486 4.99 -17.63 -13.62
C THR A 486 5.80 -16.51 -12.97
N ILE A 487 5.37 -15.26 -13.18
CA ILE A 487 6.09 -14.07 -12.72
C ILE A 487 6.19 -14.02 -11.18
N ASP A 488 5.14 -14.43 -10.47
CA ASP A 488 5.10 -14.46 -9.00
C ASP A 488 6.16 -15.37 -8.39
N GLU A 489 6.49 -16.50 -9.02
CA GLU A 489 7.57 -17.39 -8.58
C GLU A 489 8.94 -16.66 -8.55
N ILE A 490 9.19 -15.76 -9.52
CA ILE A 490 10.41 -14.94 -9.56
C ILE A 490 10.43 -13.95 -8.40
N GLY A 491 9.28 -13.31 -8.12
CA GLY A 491 9.12 -12.36 -7.02
C GLY A 491 9.36 -13.01 -5.66
N MET A 492 8.69 -14.14 -5.40
CA MET A 492 8.90 -14.93 -4.18
C MET A 492 10.35 -15.39 -4.03
N GLU A 493 10.99 -15.82 -5.11
CA GLU A 493 12.39 -16.23 -5.06
C GLU A 493 13.33 -15.05 -4.79
N ARG A 494 13.07 -13.85 -5.33
CA ARG A 494 13.84 -12.65 -4.97
C ARG A 494 13.79 -12.39 -3.47
N ILE A 495 12.60 -12.47 -2.86
CA ILE A 495 12.41 -12.26 -1.42
C ILE A 495 13.23 -13.27 -0.62
N LYS A 496 13.14 -14.57 -0.94
CA LYS A 496 13.92 -15.63 -0.29
C LYS A 496 15.42 -15.38 -0.37
N ARG A 497 15.91 -14.97 -1.54
CA ARG A 497 17.35 -14.68 -1.75
C ARG A 497 17.81 -13.42 -1.02
N ALA A 498 16.98 -12.38 -0.99
CA ALA A 498 17.23 -11.16 -0.22
C ALA A 498 17.31 -11.46 1.29
N ALA A 499 16.32 -12.17 1.84
CA ALA A 499 16.29 -12.63 3.21
C ALA A 499 17.55 -13.44 3.58
N LYS A 500 17.93 -14.39 2.71
CA LYS A 500 19.17 -15.18 2.89
C LYS A 500 20.43 -14.31 2.92
N LYS A 501 20.52 -13.31 2.04
CA LYS A 501 21.65 -12.37 2.00
C LYS A 501 21.73 -11.54 3.28
N ILE A 502 20.61 -11.04 3.77
CA ILE A 502 20.53 -10.29 5.04
C ILE A 502 20.97 -11.17 6.21
N LYS A 503 20.41 -12.39 6.30
CA LYS A 503 20.75 -13.35 7.36
C LYS A 503 22.22 -13.77 7.34
N ALA A 504 22.82 -13.89 6.15
CA ALA A 504 24.26 -14.14 6.01
C ALA A 504 25.12 -12.96 6.46
N GLY A 505 24.66 -11.72 6.23
CA GLY A 505 25.33 -10.50 6.70
C GLY A 505 25.28 -10.31 8.22
N ASN A 506 24.20 -10.75 8.87
CA ASN A 506 24.07 -10.77 10.33
C ASN A 506 23.27 -11.99 10.82
N PRO A 507 23.95 -13.10 11.17
CA PRO A 507 23.28 -14.31 11.66
C PRO A 507 22.44 -14.09 12.93
N LEU A 508 22.76 -13.08 13.73
CA LEU A 508 22.06 -12.73 14.97
C LEU A 508 20.82 -11.87 14.76
N PHE A 509 20.55 -11.40 13.54
CA PHE A 509 19.33 -10.66 13.26
C PHE A 509 18.10 -11.52 13.54
N ALA A 510 17.22 -11.02 14.40
CA ALA A 510 16.01 -11.70 14.87
C ALA A 510 14.72 -11.06 14.35
N GLY A 511 14.81 -10.08 13.45
CA GLY A 511 13.64 -9.50 12.79
C GLY A 511 13.04 -10.45 11.76
N ASP A 512 11.79 -10.17 11.39
CA ASP A 512 11.03 -10.94 10.42
C ASP A 512 11.64 -10.82 9.01
N LEU A 513 12.10 -11.94 8.47
CA LEU A 513 12.64 -12.08 7.11
C LEU A 513 11.80 -13.04 6.25
N GLY A 514 10.72 -13.60 6.81
CA GLY A 514 9.86 -14.54 6.13
C GLY A 514 8.69 -13.85 5.43
N PHE A 515 7.80 -14.68 4.89
CA PHE A 515 6.47 -14.29 4.45
C PHE A 515 5.50 -15.47 4.49
N LYS A 516 4.22 -15.19 4.70
CA LYS A 516 3.15 -16.16 4.43
C LYS A 516 2.69 -16.01 2.98
N HIS A 517 2.49 -17.12 2.29
CA HIS A 517 2.04 -17.20 0.90
C HIS A 517 0.60 -17.71 0.81
N TYR A 518 -0.19 -17.06 -0.05
CA TYR A 518 -1.57 -17.42 -0.36
C TYR A 518 -1.82 -17.34 -1.86
N THR A 519 -2.63 -18.26 -2.39
CA THR A 519 -3.12 -18.24 -3.77
C THR A 519 -4.61 -17.90 -3.78
N LEU A 520 -5.03 -17.03 -4.69
CA LEU A 520 -6.45 -16.79 -4.95
C LEU A 520 -6.94 -17.74 -6.03
N GLU A 521 -7.94 -18.56 -5.70
CA GLU A 521 -8.47 -19.58 -6.60
C GLU A 521 -9.99 -19.45 -6.69
N GLU A 522 -10.56 -19.58 -7.89
CA GLU A 522 -11.99 -19.82 -8.04
C GLU A 522 -12.31 -21.24 -7.58
N PRO A 523 -13.50 -21.50 -7.02
CA PRO A 523 -13.93 -22.86 -6.77
C PRO A 523 -14.01 -23.65 -8.08
N LYS A 524 -13.91 -24.97 -7.96
CA LYS A 524 -14.02 -25.87 -9.11
C LYS A 524 -15.40 -25.70 -9.78
N GLU A 525 -15.44 -25.83 -11.11
CA GLU A 525 -16.64 -25.58 -11.92
C GLU A 525 -17.83 -26.47 -11.53
N ASP A 526 -17.57 -27.73 -11.18
CA ASP A 526 -18.56 -28.66 -10.65
C ASP A 526 -19.10 -28.22 -9.29
N ALA A 527 -18.23 -27.74 -8.41
CA ALA A 527 -18.62 -27.20 -7.11
C ALA A 527 -19.48 -25.93 -7.28
N LEU A 528 -19.09 -25.00 -8.15
CA LEU A 528 -19.86 -23.79 -8.47
C LEU A 528 -21.27 -24.13 -8.97
N LEU A 529 -21.38 -25.08 -9.91
CA LEU A 529 -22.68 -25.50 -10.46
C LEU A 529 -23.59 -26.11 -9.39
N LEU A 530 -23.01 -26.87 -8.45
CA LEU A 530 -23.74 -27.42 -7.31
C LEU A 530 -24.18 -26.30 -6.36
N MET A 531 -23.33 -25.30 -6.10
CA MET A 531 -23.69 -24.14 -5.26
C MET A 531 -24.85 -23.35 -5.85
N GLU A 532 -24.83 -23.08 -7.15
CA GLU A 532 -25.89 -22.34 -7.84
C GLU A 532 -27.25 -23.03 -7.67
N LYS A 533 -27.29 -24.35 -7.86
CA LYS A 533 -28.51 -25.18 -7.79
C LYS A 533 -28.95 -25.50 -6.37
N PHE A 534 -28.07 -25.37 -5.39
CA PHE A 534 -28.37 -25.74 -4.00
C PHE A 534 -29.37 -24.77 -3.36
N ASP A 535 -30.45 -25.27 -2.79
CA ASP A 535 -31.40 -24.47 -2.02
C ASP A 535 -31.50 -25.06 -0.61
N PRO A 536 -31.06 -24.33 0.43
CA PRO A 536 -31.07 -24.82 1.80
C PRO A 536 -32.46 -25.05 2.40
N ILE A 537 -33.53 -24.67 1.70
CA ILE A 537 -34.94 -24.85 2.10
C ILE A 537 -35.59 -25.98 1.29
N SER A 538 -35.42 -25.96 -0.03
CA SER A 538 -36.12 -26.91 -0.93
C SER A 538 -35.29 -28.14 -1.32
N ASN A 539 -33.96 -28.08 -1.20
CA ASN A 539 -33.06 -29.15 -1.57
C ASN A 539 -31.95 -29.33 -0.51
N ASN A 540 -32.33 -29.89 0.64
CA ASN A 540 -31.48 -30.06 1.82
C ASN A 540 -30.35 -31.10 1.65
N ILE A 541 -30.21 -31.71 0.47
CA ILE A 541 -29.19 -32.73 0.18
C ILE A 541 -28.29 -32.21 -0.93
N THR A 542 -27.03 -32.02 -0.60
CA THR A 542 -25.95 -31.69 -1.53
C THR A 542 -24.80 -32.65 -1.30
N THR A 543 -24.02 -32.92 -2.36
CA THR A 543 -22.77 -33.68 -2.25
C THR A 543 -21.59 -32.77 -1.89
N LEU A 544 -21.79 -31.44 -1.93
CA LEU A 544 -20.78 -30.47 -1.52
C LEU A 544 -20.45 -30.64 -0.04
N ASN A 545 -19.16 -30.62 0.27
CA ASN A 545 -18.66 -30.61 1.64
C ASN A 545 -17.34 -29.81 1.71
N VAL A 546 -16.76 -29.70 2.90
CA VAL A 546 -15.53 -28.91 3.10
C VAL A 546 -14.34 -29.44 2.30
N ASP A 547 -14.26 -30.74 2.04
CA ASP A 547 -13.13 -31.35 1.31
C ASP A 547 -13.06 -30.88 -0.14
N ASP A 548 -14.16 -30.39 -0.71
CA ASP A 548 -14.19 -29.80 -2.05
C ASP A 548 -13.38 -28.49 -2.13
N PHE A 549 -13.21 -27.80 -1.00
CA PHE A 549 -12.55 -26.50 -0.85
C PHE A 549 -11.23 -26.56 -0.05
N GLY A 550 -11.17 -27.45 0.95
CA GLY A 550 -10.15 -27.52 1.99
C GLY A 550 -10.52 -26.69 3.22
N ILE A 551 -10.36 -27.29 4.42
CA ILE A 551 -10.69 -26.66 5.71
C ILE A 551 -9.92 -25.34 5.89
N GLU A 552 -8.60 -25.36 5.68
CA GLU A 552 -7.74 -24.18 5.83
C GLU A 552 -8.10 -23.07 4.84
N THR A 553 -8.52 -23.42 3.62
CA THR A 553 -9.00 -22.45 2.62
C THR A 553 -10.28 -21.75 3.12
N VAL A 554 -11.28 -22.53 3.58
CA VAL A 554 -12.54 -21.97 4.09
C VAL A 554 -12.27 -21.11 5.32
N LEU A 555 -11.51 -21.64 6.29
CA LEU A 555 -11.18 -20.95 7.52
C LEU A 555 -10.43 -19.64 7.25
N ARG A 556 -9.39 -19.67 6.41
CA ARG A 556 -8.61 -18.47 6.05
C ARG A 556 -9.48 -17.42 5.36
N THR A 557 -10.31 -17.83 4.42
CA THR A 557 -11.18 -16.89 3.69
C THR A 557 -12.18 -16.24 4.65
N TRP A 558 -12.70 -16.99 5.64
CA TRP A 558 -13.59 -16.43 6.67
C TRP A 558 -12.90 -15.54 7.68
N LEU A 559 -11.71 -15.92 8.16
CA LEU A 559 -10.92 -15.07 9.03
C LEU A 559 -10.66 -13.70 8.40
N VAL A 560 -10.36 -13.67 7.10
CA VAL A 560 -10.19 -12.40 6.36
C VAL A 560 -11.52 -11.65 6.19
N ALA A 561 -12.61 -12.35 5.87
CA ALA A 561 -13.93 -11.74 5.75
C ALA A 561 -14.41 -11.11 7.07
N ASP A 562 -14.07 -11.70 8.21
CA ASP A 562 -14.48 -11.28 9.55
C ASP A 562 -13.50 -10.28 10.22
N GLY A 563 -12.43 -9.89 9.53
CA GLY A 563 -11.55 -8.80 9.95
C GLY A 563 -10.26 -9.21 10.68
N TYR A 564 -9.98 -10.51 10.79
CA TYR A 564 -8.79 -11.04 11.47
C TYR A 564 -7.52 -11.05 10.61
N GLY A 565 -7.65 -10.79 9.31
CA GLY A 565 -6.50 -10.70 8.40
C GLY A 565 -5.91 -12.05 8.00
N LEU A 566 -4.75 -11.97 7.36
CA LEU A 566 -4.07 -13.12 6.76
C LEU A 566 -3.08 -13.79 7.71
N THR A 567 -2.58 -13.08 8.71
CA THR A 567 -1.45 -13.54 9.52
C THR A 567 -1.86 -14.19 10.84
N ASP A 568 -3.03 -13.85 11.37
CA ASP A 568 -3.57 -14.40 12.61
C ASP A 568 -4.24 -15.76 12.37
N ASP A 569 -4.10 -16.67 13.32
CA ASP A 569 -4.70 -18.01 13.26
C ASP A 569 -5.81 -18.14 14.32
N ALA A 570 -6.74 -19.05 14.07
CA ALA A 570 -7.78 -19.43 15.03
C ALA A 570 -7.29 -20.59 15.91
N GLU A 571 -7.68 -20.60 17.18
CA GLU A 571 -7.39 -21.68 18.10
C GLU A 571 -8.29 -22.89 17.83
N GLU A 572 -7.72 -24.10 17.76
CA GLU A 572 -8.53 -25.31 17.69
C GLU A 572 -9.28 -25.55 19.01
N VAL A 573 -10.59 -25.76 18.91
CA VAL A 573 -11.48 -25.99 20.05
C VAL A 573 -12.27 -27.27 19.82
N MET A 574 -12.09 -28.24 20.72
CA MET A 574 -12.90 -29.46 20.74
C MET A 574 -14.22 -29.25 21.49
N LEU A 575 -15.33 -29.61 20.84
CA LEU A 575 -16.69 -29.64 21.38
C LEU A 575 -17.17 -31.09 21.38
N GLY A 576 -16.92 -31.81 22.48
CA GLY A 576 -17.05 -33.27 22.49
C GLY A 576 -16.05 -33.89 21.49
N ASN A 577 -16.55 -34.61 20.49
CA ASN A 577 -15.74 -35.14 19.39
C ASN A 577 -15.62 -34.17 18.21
N TYR A 578 -16.42 -33.09 18.18
CA TYR A 578 -16.44 -32.15 17.07
C TYR A 578 -15.30 -31.14 17.16
N LYS A 579 -14.50 -31.00 16.11
CA LYS A 579 -13.45 -29.97 16.01
C LYS A 579 -14.01 -28.67 15.44
N SER A 580 -13.79 -27.57 16.16
CA SER A 580 -14.12 -26.19 15.76
C SER A 580 -12.91 -25.28 15.89
N TYR A 581 -13.03 -24.03 15.42
CA TYR A 581 -11.94 -23.05 15.44
C TYR A 581 -12.43 -21.73 16.03
N TRP A 582 -11.74 -21.19 17.04
CA TRP A 582 -12.15 -19.99 17.76
C TRP A 582 -11.13 -18.87 17.58
N LYS A 583 -11.62 -17.67 17.25
CA LYS A 583 -10.82 -16.45 17.21
C LYS A 583 -11.66 -15.31 17.75
N ASP A 584 -11.27 -14.78 18.91
CA ASP A 584 -11.91 -13.66 19.60
C ASP A 584 -13.45 -13.78 19.64
N ASP A 585 -14.12 -13.13 18.68
CA ASP A 585 -15.56 -12.97 18.61
C ASP A 585 -16.28 -14.06 17.78
N HIS A 586 -15.51 -14.91 17.09
CA HIS A 586 -16.04 -15.89 16.15
C HIS A 586 -15.65 -17.32 16.54
N LEU A 587 -16.62 -18.22 16.49
CA LEU A 587 -16.45 -19.67 16.52
C LEU A 587 -16.85 -20.25 15.17
N TYR A 588 -15.90 -20.85 14.48
CA TYR A 588 -16.06 -21.46 13.17
C TYR A 588 -16.31 -22.96 13.30
N MET A 589 -17.47 -23.39 12.80
CA MET A 589 -17.89 -24.78 12.71
C MET A 589 -17.90 -25.20 11.24
N ILE A 590 -16.74 -25.67 10.78
CA ILE A 590 -16.46 -25.95 9.36
C ILE A 590 -16.51 -27.45 9.06
N ASN A 591 -16.04 -28.29 10.00
CA ASN A 591 -15.98 -29.74 9.81
C ASN A 591 -17.37 -30.34 9.60
N PRO A 592 -17.49 -31.46 8.85
CA PRO A 592 -18.77 -32.12 8.68
C PRO A 592 -19.35 -32.60 10.01
N ASP A 593 -20.67 -32.56 10.13
CA ASP A 593 -21.40 -32.76 11.39
C ASP A 593 -21.54 -34.23 11.85
N HIS A 594 -20.81 -35.17 11.26
CA HIS A 594 -20.85 -36.59 11.67
C HIS A 594 -20.33 -36.83 13.08
N ASP A 595 -19.41 -35.98 13.54
CA ASP A 595 -18.86 -35.98 14.90
C ASP A 595 -19.57 -34.96 15.82
N PHE A 596 -20.65 -34.32 15.33
CA PHE A 596 -21.46 -33.37 16.10
C PHE A 596 -22.68 -34.08 16.69
N ASP A 597 -22.73 -34.16 18.02
CA ASP A 597 -23.80 -34.83 18.76
C ASP A 597 -24.24 -34.04 20.01
N GLU A 598 -25.12 -34.64 20.82
CA GLU A 598 -25.59 -34.03 22.08
C GLU A 598 -24.43 -33.66 23.03
N SER A 599 -23.33 -34.43 23.01
CA SER A 599 -22.14 -34.15 23.83
C SER A 599 -21.38 -32.92 23.32
N SER A 600 -21.39 -32.67 22.00
CA SER A 600 -20.83 -31.45 21.41
C SER A 600 -21.57 -30.20 21.88
N ILE A 601 -22.90 -30.28 21.96
CA ILE A 601 -23.73 -29.17 22.48
C ILE A 601 -23.44 -28.94 23.96
N ALA A 602 -23.41 -29.98 24.77
CA ALA A 602 -23.07 -29.86 26.19
C ALA A 602 -21.68 -29.23 26.40
N ALA A 603 -20.67 -29.67 25.63
CA ALA A 603 -19.32 -29.12 25.68
C ALA A 603 -19.26 -27.63 25.28
N LEU A 604 -20.07 -27.22 24.30
CA LEU A 604 -20.19 -25.81 23.91
C LEU A 604 -20.79 -24.96 25.05
N MET A 605 -21.87 -25.44 25.66
CA MET A 605 -22.53 -24.74 26.77
C MET A 605 -21.59 -24.63 27.99
N ASP A 606 -20.86 -25.70 28.31
CA ASP A 606 -19.86 -25.71 29.37
C ASP A 606 -18.73 -24.71 29.11
N LYS A 607 -18.27 -24.61 27.85
CA LYS A 607 -17.25 -23.62 27.46
C LYS A 607 -17.73 -22.18 27.62
N TYR A 608 -18.97 -21.87 27.25
CA TYR A 608 -19.55 -20.53 27.47
C TYR A 608 -19.67 -20.14 28.95
N ASN A 609 -19.67 -21.12 29.86
CA ASN A 609 -19.63 -20.86 31.30
C ASN A 609 -18.20 -20.64 31.84
N GLY A 610 -17.16 -20.90 31.03
CA GLY A 610 -15.75 -20.76 31.40
C GLY A 610 -15.08 -19.55 30.72
N GLU A 611 -14.33 -18.76 31.49
CA GLU A 611 -13.43 -17.74 30.95
C GLU A 611 -12.18 -18.41 30.34
N PRO A 612 -11.63 -17.96 29.19
CA PRO A 612 -11.97 -16.74 28.42
C PRO A 612 -12.86 -16.98 27.17
N PHE A 613 -13.60 -18.08 27.06
CA PHE A 613 -14.32 -18.45 25.84
C PHE A 613 -15.67 -17.71 25.74
N SER A 614 -15.77 -16.70 24.86
CA SER A 614 -16.98 -15.89 24.72
C SER A 614 -17.26 -15.40 23.28
N PRO A 615 -17.31 -16.27 22.26
CA PRO A 615 -17.63 -15.83 20.90
C PRO A 615 -19.08 -15.33 20.80
N HIS A 616 -19.31 -14.14 20.21
CA HIS A 616 -20.66 -13.65 19.94
C HIS A 616 -21.20 -14.15 18.60
N ASN A 617 -20.37 -14.67 17.71
CA ASN A 617 -20.77 -15.18 16.40
C ASN A 617 -20.35 -16.64 16.23
N ILE A 618 -21.30 -17.53 15.98
CA ILE A 618 -21.04 -18.91 15.58
C ILE A 618 -21.29 -19.00 14.07
N VAL A 619 -20.21 -19.23 13.34
CA VAL A 619 -20.21 -19.29 11.88
C VAL A 619 -20.20 -20.75 11.45
N ILE A 620 -21.22 -21.16 10.72
CA ILE A 620 -21.45 -22.55 10.32
C ILE A 620 -21.26 -22.70 8.82
N PHE A 621 -20.49 -23.70 8.40
CA PHE A 621 -20.38 -24.06 7.00
C PHE A 621 -21.60 -24.85 6.57
N GLY A 622 -22.47 -24.20 5.81
CA GLY A 622 -23.81 -24.71 5.53
C GLY A 622 -23.81 -26.01 4.71
N TYR A 623 -22.74 -26.28 3.96
CA TYR A 623 -22.55 -27.54 3.24
C TYR A 623 -22.09 -28.71 4.13
N SER A 624 -21.58 -28.41 5.33
CA SER A 624 -21.07 -29.40 6.29
C SER A 624 -22.02 -29.68 7.45
N PHE A 625 -23.15 -28.95 7.54
CA PHE A 625 -24.13 -29.12 8.61
C PHE A 625 -25.54 -29.43 8.09
N GLY A 626 -26.05 -30.59 8.49
CA GLY A 626 -27.43 -30.99 8.26
C GLY A 626 -28.43 -30.04 8.93
N PHE A 627 -29.64 -29.97 8.37
CA PHE A 627 -30.73 -29.12 8.91
C PHE A 627 -31.03 -29.43 10.38
N THR A 628 -31.07 -30.71 10.75
CA THR A 628 -31.39 -31.16 12.12
C THR A 628 -30.43 -30.61 13.16
N HIS A 629 -29.11 -30.77 12.96
CA HIS A 629 -28.11 -30.29 13.91
C HIS A 629 -28.07 -28.75 13.99
N ARG A 630 -28.34 -28.04 12.89
CA ARG A 630 -28.44 -26.57 12.90
C ARG A 630 -29.62 -26.08 13.74
N GLU A 631 -30.79 -26.67 13.57
CA GLU A 631 -31.99 -26.34 14.37
C GLU A 631 -31.77 -26.65 15.86
N GLU A 632 -31.12 -27.79 16.15
CA GLU A 632 -30.81 -28.20 17.51
C GLU A 632 -29.84 -27.23 18.20
N LEU A 633 -28.76 -26.85 17.52
CA LEU A 633 -27.81 -25.85 17.99
C LEU A 633 -28.51 -24.50 18.24
N GLN A 634 -29.35 -24.06 17.30
CA GLN A 634 -30.09 -22.79 17.44
C GLN A 634 -31.05 -22.80 18.63
N LYS A 635 -31.76 -23.91 18.87
CA LYS A 635 -32.66 -24.07 20.01
C LYS A 635 -31.90 -24.02 21.35
N ASN A 636 -30.77 -24.71 21.43
CA ASN A 636 -29.97 -24.74 22.66
C ASN A 636 -29.34 -23.38 22.96
N LEU A 637 -28.82 -22.67 21.96
CA LEU A 637 -28.25 -21.33 22.15
C LEU A 637 -29.30 -20.28 22.52
N ARG A 638 -30.55 -20.40 22.03
CA ARG A 638 -31.67 -19.55 22.51
C ARG A 638 -31.93 -19.76 24.00
N THR A 639 -31.90 -21.01 24.46
CA THR A 639 -32.08 -21.35 25.89
C THR A 639 -30.96 -20.77 26.74
N LEU A 640 -29.72 -20.85 26.27
CA LEU A 640 -28.55 -20.24 26.93
C LEU A 640 -28.72 -18.71 27.07
N LYS A 641 -29.18 -18.03 26.01
CA LYS A 641 -29.45 -16.58 26.01
C LYS A 641 -30.58 -16.18 26.97
N GLU A 642 -31.59 -17.02 27.13
CA GLU A 642 -32.65 -16.81 28.12
C GLU A 642 -32.13 -16.94 29.56
N GLY A 643 -31.18 -17.86 29.79
CA GLY A 643 -30.52 -18.06 31.08
C GLY A 643 -29.49 -16.99 31.44
N ASN A 644 -28.83 -16.40 30.44
CA ASN A 644 -27.82 -15.35 30.60
C ASN A 644 -28.11 -14.15 29.69
N LYS A 645 -28.86 -13.16 30.21
CA LYS A 645 -29.33 -12.00 29.44
C LYS A 645 -28.22 -11.08 28.90
N THR A 646 -26.99 -11.19 29.41
CA THR A 646 -25.84 -10.43 28.91
C THR A 646 -25.12 -11.14 27.76
N LEU A 647 -25.43 -12.42 27.51
CA LEU A 647 -24.85 -13.19 26.42
C LEU A 647 -25.56 -12.88 25.10
N THR A 648 -24.84 -12.39 24.11
CA THR A 648 -25.35 -12.21 22.74
C THR A 648 -24.65 -13.17 21.79
N VAL A 649 -25.31 -14.28 21.45
CA VAL A 649 -24.79 -15.21 20.43
C VAL A 649 -25.67 -15.17 19.19
N ASN A 650 -25.04 -14.97 18.03
CA ASN A 650 -25.63 -15.03 16.70
C ASN A 650 -25.15 -16.29 15.99
N ILE A 651 -26.01 -16.87 15.16
CA ILE A 651 -25.64 -17.95 14.25
C ILE A 651 -25.64 -17.37 12.84
N ASP A 652 -24.51 -17.50 12.16
CA ASP A 652 -24.33 -17.13 10.77
C ASP A 652 -24.05 -18.40 9.96
N VAL A 653 -24.93 -18.74 9.01
CA VAL A 653 -24.76 -19.90 8.15
C VAL A 653 -24.31 -19.42 6.79
N ARG A 654 -23.09 -19.79 6.40
CA ARG A 654 -22.45 -19.34 5.16
C ARG A 654 -22.41 -20.49 4.15
N TYR A 655 -22.88 -20.22 2.93
CA TYR A 655 -22.86 -21.14 1.77
C TYR A 655 -21.84 -20.72 0.71
#